data_AF-A0A1E4TEH1-F1
#
_entry.id   AF-A0A1E4TEH1-F1
#
_cell.length_a   1.000
_cell.length_b   1.000
_cell.length_c   1.000
_cell.angle_alpha   90.00
_cell.angle_beta   90.00
_cell.angle_gamma   90.00
#
_symmetry.space_group_name_H-M   'P 1'
#
loop_
_entity.id
_entity.type
_entity.pdbx_description
1 polymer ?
#
loop_
_entity_poly.entity_id
_entity_poly.type
_entity_poly.pdbx_seq_one_letter_code
_entity_poly.pdbx_strand_id
1 'polypeptide(L)'
;MSSPEPEEDASSTPALAVSTSEDDTKPQAKVTLGIIHHHDAGSQTAPSTEVDNVLRKYLSVEEDYDLPVPFSDIQIKATDAVIIGQSSDISRFCANDRNDRDSLVPNMRSVLKKALQIAVHPYIVLDYLFPSGPRLRDKSEMPYIAETSGKYKSFMILVTALSKTPAKVAVIIQPGKASDILDGYLTARRMRFTRITSEIMPSEPKENLLLFSSDPADYPNLDKLELEPVDLIIGFDSTFDPASPQVKTLRGSKPAPIARLVSPYSVEHILLTAARLSNGEMNAAILNGIISTMVILSQRAGAIPPEYVGITYEKIAKRLSDWVIDPNPNKLWPFAELATIDELASSDTSIAPVDQELPSVDSKHLVSDLFRLAEGAMTRAADELGRPPRKKIKVEEHSESAEITPNGIRLPSMNIDYILDKDIDVSKENEKLIKAIQVLEDMYEANFNSLKSEIAELKKEKSELVTSLDKHKVELTRAYNDEAKRRDDLKELILSIDSYKERTDRAEKRAERVEHDNESLLRANEELKSRVDELKKLLETESPGASEIASLKDALTMAEKEVSRLKAKLEDSAKDNEYARDQYQKASSTAADAQNTVNELQRQIEELKRKSDGEALKLRNLQFAEERSAREEYIRKVELQLSSLEEQLRRQEEENKGTRGRHTSRNSSNNRRKQSPANGHTNHAKFRMTGSNSNSQANGSSGTKPAPHPLQNVVSSQ
;
A
#
# COMPACT_ATOMS: atom_id res chain seq x y z
N MET A 1 -19.51 -30.05 -71.00
CA MET A 1 -19.31 -28.99 -72.02
C MET A 1 -18.89 -27.74 -71.24
N SER A 2 -17.76 -27.08 -71.42
CA SER A 2 -16.42 -27.37 -71.95
C SER A 2 -15.59 -26.19 -71.41
N SER A 3 -14.40 -26.45 -70.86
CA SER A 3 -13.27 -25.50 -70.85
C SER A 3 -12.86 -25.20 -72.32
N PRO A 4 -11.93 -24.28 -72.68
CA PRO A 4 -10.81 -23.76 -71.87
C PRO A 4 -10.32 -22.30 -72.15
N GLU A 5 -9.30 -21.91 -71.36
CA GLU A 5 -8.09 -21.09 -71.64
C GLU A 5 -7.53 -21.20 -73.10
N PRO A 6 -6.55 -20.38 -73.60
CA PRO A 6 -5.23 -20.13 -72.94
C PRO A 6 -4.31 -18.92 -73.35
N GLU A 7 -3.24 -18.77 -72.55
CA GLU A 7 -1.78 -18.65 -72.87
C GLU A 7 -1.05 -17.43 -73.53
N GLU A 8 0.05 -17.07 -72.85
CA GLU A 8 1.48 -17.02 -73.28
C GLU A 8 2.22 -15.73 -73.79
N ASP A 9 3.15 -15.29 -72.92
CA ASP A 9 4.63 -15.32 -73.05
C ASP A 9 5.55 -14.17 -73.53
N ALA A 10 6.61 -14.04 -72.71
CA ALA A 10 8.04 -13.82 -73.01
C ALA A 10 8.52 -12.43 -73.50
N SER A 11 9.74 -11.93 -73.23
CA SER A 11 10.87 -12.25 -72.33
C SER A 11 11.96 -11.17 -72.59
N SER A 12 13.06 -11.22 -71.82
CA SER A 12 14.42 -10.74 -72.15
C SER A 12 14.97 -9.46 -71.48
N THR A 13 15.75 -9.72 -70.42
CA THR A 13 17.06 -9.14 -70.03
C THR A 13 18.11 -9.35 -71.15
N PRO A 14 19.43 -8.97 -71.09
CA PRO A 14 20.25 -8.69 -69.90
C PRO A 14 21.46 -7.68 -70.00
N ALA A 15 21.93 -7.29 -68.80
CA ALA A 15 23.30 -7.30 -68.26
C ALA A 15 24.55 -6.58 -68.86
N LEU A 16 25.41 -6.24 -67.89
CA LEU A 16 26.88 -6.00 -67.88
C LEU A 16 27.41 -4.62 -68.29
N ALA A 17 28.47 -4.04 -67.72
CA ALA A 17 29.22 -4.18 -66.47
C ALA A 17 30.45 -3.22 -66.54
N VAL A 18 30.89 -2.74 -65.35
CA VAL A 18 32.30 -2.57 -64.93
C VAL A 18 33.10 -1.27 -65.22
N SER A 19 33.68 -0.75 -64.11
CA SER A 19 34.95 0.01 -63.89
C SER A 19 35.05 1.47 -64.36
N THR A 20 35.70 2.44 -63.70
CA THR A 20 36.53 2.52 -62.46
C THR A 20 36.81 4.01 -62.14
N SER A 21 37.06 4.29 -60.85
CA SER A 21 37.99 5.26 -60.24
C SER A 21 37.85 6.79 -60.42
N GLU A 22 37.74 7.47 -59.25
CA GLU A 22 38.41 8.72 -58.79
C GLU A 22 38.13 10.02 -59.60
N ASP A 23 37.86 11.19 -59.04
CA ASP A 23 38.11 11.78 -57.72
C ASP A 23 37.20 13.02 -57.52
N ASP A 24 37.01 13.37 -56.26
CA ASP A 24 36.80 14.71 -55.70
C ASP A 24 35.49 15.54 -55.81
N THR A 25 35.19 16.13 -54.63
CA THR A 25 34.31 17.26 -54.28
C THR A 25 32.80 17.05 -54.00
N LYS A 26 32.47 17.27 -52.71
CA LYS A 26 31.15 17.32 -52.04
C LYS A 26 30.01 17.92 -52.87
N PRO A 27 28.80 17.39 -52.66
CA PRO A 27 27.73 18.26 -52.16
C PRO A 27 26.90 17.64 -51.02
N GLN A 28 26.31 18.52 -50.22
CA GLN A 28 25.22 18.21 -49.30
C GLN A 28 24.04 17.62 -50.07
N ALA A 29 23.57 16.44 -49.66
CA ALA A 29 22.33 15.86 -50.13
C ALA A 29 21.60 15.11 -49.01
N LYS A 30 20.28 15.33 -48.98
CA LYS A 30 19.26 14.43 -48.45
C LYS A 30 19.60 12.96 -48.74
N VAL A 31 19.53 12.11 -47.71
CA VAL A 31 19.46 10.64 -47.78
C VAL A 31 18.57 10.22 -46.59
N THR A 32 17.31 9.86 -46.75
CA THR A 32 16.79 8.54 -47.16
C THR A 32 17.58 7.38 -46.58
N LEU A 33 17.43 7.11 -45.28
CA LEU A 33 17.99 5.92 -44.65
C LEU A 33 17.19 4.69 -45.06
N GLY A 34 17.79 3.93 -45.97
CA GLY A 34 17.32 2.63 -46.42
C GLY A 34 17.47 1.57 -45.32
N ILE A 35 16.41 0.78 -45.19
CA ILE A 35 16.33 -0.47 -44.43
C ILE A 35 17.32 -1.45 -45.05
N ILE A 36 18.34 -1.87 -44.29
CA ILE A 36 19.19 -3.00 -44.64
C ILE A 36 18.64 -4.23 -43.91
N HIS A 37 17.94 -5.09 -44.65
CA HIS A 37 17.66 -6.46 -44.24
C HIS A 37 18.96 -7.27 -44.26
N HIS A 38 19.51 -7.55 -43.07
CA HIS A 38 20.33 -8.74 -42.89
C HIS A 38 19.43 -9.88 -42.39
N HIS A 39 19.09 -10.78 -43.31
CA HIS A 39 18.68 -12.14 -42.97
C HIS A 39 19.90 -12.84 -42.38
N ASP A 40 19.89 -13.07 -41.07
CA ASP A 40 20.69 -14.13 -40.47
C ASP A 40 19.72 -15.16 -39.89
N ALA A 41 19.82 -16.38 -40.42
CA ALA A 41 18.96 -17.50 -40.10
C ALA A 41 19.60 -18.28 -38.96
N GLY A 42 18.92 -18.34 -37.82
CA GLY A 42 19.28 -19.25 -36.72
C GLY A 42 19.60 -18.54 -35.41
N SER A 43 18.60 -17.94 -34.78
CA SER A 43 18.60 -17.75 -33.33
C SER A 43 17.23 -18.12 -32.80
N GLN A 44 17.20 -19.13 -31.94
CA GLN A 44 16.02 -19.55 -31.21
C GLN A 44 15.50 -18.36 -30.41
N THR A 45 14.36 -17.82 -30.82
CA THR A 45 13.69 -16.73 -30.11
C THR A 45 13.33 -17.22 -28.71
N ALA A 46 14.01 -16.69 -27.69
CA ALA A 46 13.56 -16.78 -26.31
C ALA A 46 12.10 -16.27 -26.23
N PRO A 47 11.24 -16.88 -25.40
CA PRO A 47 9.86 -16.44 -25.27
C PRO A 47 9.84 -14.95 -24.89
N SER A 48 9.16 -14.13 -25.71
CA SER A 48 9.02 -12.70 -25.47
C SER A 48 8.46 -12.49 -24.06
N THR A 49 9.18 -11.76 -23.22
CA THR A 49 8.71 -11.51 -21.85
C THR A 49 7.56 -10.50 -21.89
N GLU A 50 6.65 -10.56 -20.91
CA GLU A 50 5.52 -9.64 -20.75
C GLU A 50 5.92 -8.15 -20.87
N VAL A 51 7.15 -7.83 -20.43
CA VAL A 51 7.75 -6.49 -20.49
C VAL A 51 8.09 -6.05 -21.91
N ASP A 52 8.39 -6.96 -22.83
CA ASP A 52 8.77 -6.61 -24.21
C ASP A 52 7.60 -6.09 -25.04
N ASN A 53 6.38 -6.48 -24.66
CA ASN A 53 5.16 -5.99 -25.30
C ASN A 53 4.59 -4.74 -24.62
N VAL A 54 5.21 -4.23 -23.55
CA VAL A 54 4.66 -3.11 -22.77
C VAL A 54 4.54 -1.83 -23.61
N LEU A 55 5.49 -1.56 -24.52
CA LEU A 55 5.46 -0.35 -25.34
C LEU A 55 4.30 -0.36 -26.35
N ARG A 56 3.94 -1.53 -26.89
CA ARG A 56 2.80 -1.64 -27.80
C ARG A 56 1.49 -1.23 -27.14
N LYS A 57 1.34 -1.51 -25.85
CA LYS A 57 0.15 -1.11 -25.07
C LYS A 57 0.03 0.41 -24.94
N TYR A 58 1.15 1.12 -24.99
CA TYR A 58 1.17 2.57 -24.93
C TYR A 58 0.87 3.27 -26.27
N LEU A 59 0.81 2.55 -27.39
CA LEU A 59 0.40 3.14 -28.67
C LEU A 59 -1.04 3.65 -28.57
N SER A 60 -1.23 4.94 -28.88
CA SER A 60 -2.53 5.58 -28.83
C SER A 60 -3.43 5.05 -29.94
N VAL A 61 -4.68 4.79 -29.59
CA VAL A 61 -5.76 4.56 -30.55
C VAL A 61 -6.63 5.81 -30.67
N GLU A 62 -7.63 5.79 -31.56
CA GLU A 62 -8.61 6.88 -31.64
C GLU A 62 -9.23 7.14 -30.25
N GLU A 63 -9.42 8.41 -29.89
CA GLU A 63 -9.92 8.86 -28.58
C GLU A 63 -9.22 8.26 -27.35
N ASP A 64 -7.89 8.11 -27.43
CA ASP A 64 -7.05 7.65 -26.33
C ASP A 64 -6.21 8.79 -25.74
N TYR A 65 -6.56 9.20 -24.52
CA TYR A 65 -6.04 10.41 -23.89
C TYR A 65 -5.29 10.12 -22.60
N ASP A 66 -4.21 10.87 -22.38
CA ASP A 66 -3.46 10.83 -21.13
C ASP A 66 -4.07 11.78 -20.09
N LEU A 67 -4.24 11.30 -18.86
CA LEU A 67 -4.67 12.08 -17.71
C LEU A 67 -3.57 12.04 -16.64
N PRO A 68 -2.87 13.16 -16.40
CA PRO A 68 -1.75 13.18 -15.46
C PRO A 68 -2.20 12.99 -14.02
N VAL A 69 -1.55 12.06 -13.31
CA VAL A 69 -1.75 11.84 -11.87
C VAL A 69 -0.45 12.09 -11.08
N PRO A 70 -0.50 12.73 -9.90
CA PRO A 70 0.69 12.93 -9.09
C PRO A 70 1.19 11.61 -8.46
N PHE A 71 2.48 11.56 -8.15
CA PHE A 71 3.03 10.57 -7.21
C PHE A 71 2.91 11.08 -5.77
N SER A 72 2.85 10.14 -4.83
CA SER A 72 3.09 10.42 -3.43
C SER A 72 4.58 10.38 -3.08
N ASP A 73 4.96 11.02 -1.97
CA ASP A 73 6.33 11.01 -1.45
C ASP A 73 6.90 9.58 -1.30
N ILE A 74 6.05 8.63 -0.87
CA ILE A 74 6.44 7.23 -0.70
C ILE A 74 6.67 6.54 -2.04
N GLN A 75 5.94 6.88 -3.10
CA GLN A 75 6.17 6.33 -4.44
C GLN A 75 7.51 6.80 -5.02
N ILE A 76 7.85 8.09 -4.80
CA ILE A 76 9.15 8.65 -5.19
C ILE A 76 10.28 7.90 -4.47
N LYS A 77 10.22 7.82 -3.13
CA LYS A 77 11.25 7.12 -2.34
C LYS A 77 11.32 5.62 -2.60
N ALA A 78 10.19 4.96 -2.89
CA ALA A 78 10.18 3.55 -3.24
C ALA A 78 10.88 3.32 -4.59
N THR A 79 10.66 4.22 -5.56
CA THR A 79 11.33 4.19 -6.86
C THR A 79 12.83 4.41 -6.70
N ASP A 80 13.23 5.41 -5.90
CA ASP A 80 14.64 5.66 -5.55
C ASP A 80 15.29 4.40 -4.94
N ALA A 81 14.59 3.70 -4.05
CA ALA A 81 15.11 2.48 -3.43
C ALA A 81 15.34 1.33 -4.41
N VAL A 82 14.48 1.19 -5.43
CA VAL A 82 14.69 0.21 -6.50
C VAL A 82 15.93 0.59 -7.33
N ILE A 83 16.10 1.88 -7.66
CA ILE A 83 17.25 2.37 -8.43
C ILE A 83 18.55 2.18 -7.64
N ILE A 84 18.60 2.66 -6.40
CA ILE A 84 19.80 2.57 -5.53
C ILE A 84 20.18 1.10 -5.30
N GLY A 85 19.19 0.24 -5.03
CA GLY A 85 19.41 -1.19 -4.80
C GLY A 85 19.92 -1.97 -6.01
N GLN A 86 19.89 -1.39 -7.21
CA GLN A 86 20.38 -1.98 -8.46
C GLN A 86 21.41 -1.07 -9.17
N SER A 87 21.97 -0.11 -8.43
CA SER A 87 22.89 0.92 -8.95
C SER A 87 24.09 0.36 -9.70
N SER A 88 24.71 -0.72 -9.21
CA SER A 88 25.84 -1.37 -9.90
C SER A 88 25.48 -1.90 -11.28
N ASP A 89 24.33 -2.55 -11.39
CA ASP A 89 23.86 -3.19 -12.61
C ASP A 89 23.35 -2.15 -13.60
N ILE A 90 22.67 -1.11 -13.10
CA ILE A 90 22.23 0.04 -13.89
C ILE A 90 23.43 0.75 -14.49
N SER A 91 24.47 1.07 -13.70
CA SER A 91 25.67 1.73 -14.21
C SER A 91 26.37 0.92 -15.29
N ARG A 92 26.51 -0.40 -15.09
CA ARG A 92 27.11 -1.31 -16.09
C ARG A 92 26.28 -1.37 -17.38
N PHE A 93 24.95 -1.46 -17.25
CA PHE A 93 24.04 -1.48 -18.39
C PHE A 93 24.09 -0.18 -19.21
N CYS A 94 24.22 0.97 -18.54
CA CYS A 94 24.30 2.29 -19.15
C CYS A 94 25.67 2.59 -19.77
N ALA A 95 26.75 1.97 -19.28
CA ALA A 95 28.13 2.19 -19.73
C ALA A 95 28.45 1.70 -21.17
N ASN A 96 27.47 1.19 -21.92
CA ASN A 96 27.57 0.84 -23.35
C ASN A 96 28.54 -0.32 -23.73
N ASP A 97 28.95 -1.20 -22.81
CA ASP A 97 29.58 -2.47 -23.19
C ASP A 97 28.51 -3.45 -23.70
N ARG A 98 28.60 -3.87 -24.97
CA ARG A 98 27.60 -4.73 -25.62
C ARG A 98 27.46 -6.09 -24.93
N ASN A 99 28.55 -6.67 -24.44
CA ASN A 99 28.51 -8.00 -23.84
C ASN A 99 27.85 -7.98 -22.46
N ASP A 100 28.15 -6.96 -21.65
CA ASP A 100 27.52 -6.78 -20.34
C ASP A 100 26.03 -6.40 -20.49
N ARG A 101 25.69 -5.60 -21.49
CA ARG A 101 24.32 -5.13 -21.75
C ARG A 101 23.34 -6.27 -21.92
N ASP A 102 23.63 -7.23 -22.81
CA ASP A 102 22.69 -8.33 -23.11
C ASP A 102 22.46 -9.23 -21.89
N SER A 103 23.51 -9.47 -21.09
CA SER A 103 23.42 -10.26 -19.86
C SER A 103 22.58 -9.58 -18.77
N LEU A 104 22.53 -8.24 -18.75
CA LEU A 104 21.83 -7.43 -17.76
C LEU A 104 20.39 -7.07 -18.16
N VAL A 105 19.97 -7.33 -19.40
CA VAL A 105 18.59 -7.09 -19.88
C VAL A 105 17.53 -7.70 -18.94
N PRO A 106 17.64 -8.95 -18.46
CA PRO A 106 16.65 -9.52 -17.53
C PRO A 106 16.56 -8.75 -16.21
N ASN A 107 17.68 -8.29 -15.67
CA ASN A 107 17.73 -7.48 -14.44
C ASN A 107 17.07 -6.12 -14.67
N MET A 108 17.34 -5.47 -15.80
CA MET A 108 16.74 -4.18 -16.15
C MET A 108 15.23 -4.28 -16.40
N ARG A 109 14.76 -5.37 -17.00
CA ARG A 109 13.32 -5.67 -17.10
C ARG A 109 12.68 -5.85 -15.71
N SER A 110 13.39 -6.47 -14.76
CA SER A 110 12.93 -6.62 -13.37
C SER A 110 12.86 -5.26 -12.66
N VAL A 111 13.86 -4.40 -12.84
CA VAL A 111 13.85 -3.01 -12.34
C VAL A 111 12.65 -2.24 -12.90
N LEU A 112 12.46 -2.30 -14.21
CA LEU A 112 11.34 -1.64 -14.90
C LEU A 112 9.98 -2.13 -14.38
N LYS A 113 9.81 -3.45 -14.23
CA LYS A 113 8.58 -4.05 -13.69
C LYS A 113 8.28 -3.56 -12.26
N LYS A 114 9.29 -3.49 -11.39
CA LYS A 114 9.11 -2.97 -10.01
C LYS A 114 8.73 -1.48 -10.01
N ALA A 115 9.36 -0.67 -10.84
CA ALA A 115 9.02 0.74 -10.97
C ALA A 115 7.56 0.93 -11.44
N LEU A 116 7.10 0.13 -12.41
CA LEU A 116 5.70 0.16 -12.88
C LEU A 116 4.73 -0.24 -11.76
N GLN A 117 5.06 -1.28 -10.98
CA GLN A 117 4.25 -1.69 -9.85
C GLN A 117 4.16 -0.60 -8.76
N ILE A 118 5.26 0.09 -8.47
CA ILE A 118 5.29 1.22 -7.52
C ILE A 118 4.45 2.39 -8.04
N ALA A 119 4.49 2.67 -9.36
CA ALA A 119 3.67 3.71 -9.98
C ALA A 119 2.17 3.49 -9.77
N VAL A 120 1.75 2.22 -9.73
CA VAL A 120 0.39 1.84 -9.32
C VAL A 120 0.21 2.02 -7.82
N HIS A 121 0.99 1.31 -7.02
CA HIS A 121 0.92 1.38 -5.56
C HIS A 121 2.22 0.89 -4.89
N PRO A 122 2.79 1.60 -3.90
CA PRO A 122 4.07 1.23 -3.28
C PRO A 122 4.04 -0.17 -2.63
N TYR A 123 2.93 -0.54 -1.99
CA TYR A 123 2.80 -1.85 -1.33
C TYR A 123 2.62 -3.05 -2.27
N ILE A 124 2.57 -2.87 -3.58
CA ILE A 124 2.65 -4.03 -4.49
C ILE A 124 4.06 -4.63 -4.45
N VAL A 125 5.08 -3.78 -4.27
CA VAL A 125 6.50 -4.17 -4.16
C VAL A 125 6.95 -4.21 -2.71
N LEU A 126 6.51 -3.25 -1.88
CA LEU A 126 6.94 -3.10 -0.50
C LEU A 126 6.00 -3.83 0.48
N ASP A 127 5.88 -5.15 0.31
CA ASP A 127 4.99 -6.01 1.13
C ASP A 127 5.28 -5.90 2.63
N TYR A 128 6.53 -5.64 3.01
CA TYR A 128 6.93 -5.48 4.40
C TYR A 128 6.42 -4.17 5.04
N LEU A 129 6.08 -3.16 4.22
CA LEU A 129 5.41 -1.95 4.68
C LEU A 129 3.88 -2.11 4.69
N PHE A 130 3.36 -3.20 4.12
CA PHE A 130 1.97 -3.54 4.24
C PHE A 130 1.68 -3.89 5.70
N PRO A 131 0.67 -3.28 6.36
CA PRO A 131 0.40 -3.48 7.78
C PRO A 131 0.17 -4.97 8.10
N SER A 132 1.20 -5.66 8.58
CA SER A 132 1.12 -7.09 8.86
C SER A 132 0.45 -7.31 10.22
N GLY A 133 -0.81 -7.74 10.21
CA GLY A 133 -1.54 -8.13 11.41
C GLY A 133 -2.92 -8.72 11.08
N PRO A 134 -3.57 -9.40 12.04
CA PRO A 134 -4.91 -10.02 11.86
C PRO A 134 -6.05 -9.03 11.55
N ARG A 135 -5.73 -7.73 11.33
CA ARG A 135 -6.64 -6.63 11.04
C ARG A 135 -6.82 -6.31 9.56
N LEU A 136 -6.04 -6.93 8.66
CA LEU A 136 -6.19 -6.75 7.20
C LEU A 136 -7.50 -7.32 6.62
N ARG A 137 -8.38 -7.89 7.44
CA ARG A 137 -9.78 -8.18 7.07
C ARG A 137 -10.76 -7.06 7.40
N ASP A 138 -10.31 -6.01 8.07
CA ASP A 138 -11.18 -4.89 8.41
C ASP A 138 -11.14 -3.85 7.28
N LYS A 139 -12.25 -3.74 6.53
CA LYS A 139 -12.45 -2.77 5.44
C LYS A 139 -12.14 -1.32 5.88
N SER A 140 -12.06 -1.06 7.18
CA SER A 140 -11.78 0.23 7.79
C SER A 140 -10.36 0.78 7.51
N GLU A 141 -9.36 -0.06 7.21
CA GLU A 141 -7.97 0.40 6.98
C GLU A 141 -7.62 0.63 5.49
N MET A 142 -8.40 0.05 4.58
CA MET A 142 -8.19 0.15 3.13
C MET A 142 -8.09 1.58 2.59
N PRO A 143 -8.92 2.55 3.05
CA PRO A 143 -8.79 3.93 2.62
C PRO A 143 -7.43 4.55 2.91
N TYR A 144 -6.84 4.26 4.07
CA TYR A 144 -5.54 4.82 4.45
C TYR A 144 -4.41 4.21 3.64
N ILE A 145 -4.53 2.92 3.32
CA ILE A 145 -3.58 2.19 2.47
C ILE A 145 -3.62 2.77 1.05
N ALA A 146 -4.81 2.82 0.44
CA ALA A 146 -4.96 3.27 -0.93
C ALA A 146 -4.50 4.73 -1.13
N GLU A 147 -4.74 5.60 -0.16
CA GLU A 147 -4.33 7.01 -0.23
C GLU A 147 -2.82 7.24 -0.10
N THR A 148 -2.04 6.19 0.18
CA THR A 148 -0.57 6.26 0.04
C THR A 148 -0.10 6.28 -1.42
N SER A 149 -0.97 5.97 -2.39
CA SER A 149 -0.71 6.16 -3.82
C SER A 149 -1.44 7.39 -4.35
N GLY A 150 -0.71 8.27 -5.04
CA GLY A 150 -1.29 9.45 -5.68
C GLY A 150 -2.30 9.08 -6.77
N LYS A 151 -2.09 7.95 -7.46
CA LYS A 151 -3.00 7.42 -8.48
C LYS A 151 -4.34 6.96 -7.89
N TYR A 152 -4.32 6.23 -6.77
CA TYR A 152 -5.56 5.80 -6.08
C TYR A 152 -6.31 6.99 -5.49
N LYS A 153 -5.61 7.93 -4.85
CA LYS A 153 -6.22 9.17 -4.31
C LYS A 153 -6.91 9.97 -5.43
N SER A 154 -6.20 10.16 -6.54
CA SER A 154 -6.70 10.86 -7.73
C SER A 154 -7.90 10.15 -8.36
N PHE A 155 -7.80 8.83 -8.54
CA PHE A 155 -8.90 8.01 -9.04
C PHE A 155 -10.15 8.13 -8.18
N MET A 156 -10.04 8.08 -6.85
CA MET A 156 -11.19 8.20 -5.96
C MET A 156 -11.91 9.54 -6.13
N ILE A 157 -11.17 10.63 -6.33
CA ILE A 157 -11.74 11.95 -6.62
C ILE A 157 -12.50 11.93 -7.96
N LEU A 158 -11.92 11.29 -9.00
CA LEU A 158 -12.54 11.13 -10.32
C LEU A 158 -13.85 10.35 -10.25
N VAL A 159 -13.81 9.12 -9.71
CA VAL A 159 -15.01 8.28 -9.66
C VAL A 159 -16.08 8.83 -8.70
N THR A 160 -15.68 9.56 -7.67
CA THR A 160 -16.64 10.29 -6.82
C THR A 160 -17.36 11.41 -7.57
N ALA A 161 -16.69 12.09 -8.51
CA ALA A 161 -17.34 13.07 -9.38
C ALA A 161 -18.24 12.39 -10.44
N LEU A 162 -17.72 11.36 -11.11
CA LEU A 162 -18.44 10.62 -12.15
C LEU A 162 -19.67 9.89 -11.62
N SER A 163 -19.63 9.35 -10.40
CA SER A 163 -20.78 8.67 -9.77
C SER A 163 -21.98 9.58 -9.48
N LYS A 164 -21.81 10.90 -9.58
CA LYS A 164 -22.90 11.89 -9.49
C LYS A 164 -23.61 12.10 -10.83
N THR A 165 -23.10 11.51 -11.89
CA THR A 165 -23.62 11.59 -13.26
C THR A 165 -24.22 10.25 -13.67
N PRO A 166 -25.06 10.19 -14.72
CA PRO A 166 -25.57 8.93 -15.24
C PRO A 166 -24.53 8.14 -16.05
N ALA A 167 -23.31 8.65 -16.24
CA ALA A 167 -22.30 8.03 -17.09
C ALA A 167 -21.89 6.63 -16.61
N LYS A 168 -21.82 5.68 -17.54
CA LYS A 168 -21.29 4.33 -17.35
C LYS A 168 -19.79 4.34 -17.59
N VAL A 169 -19.01 3.92 -16.59
CA VAL A 169 -17.55 4.00 -16.57
C VAL A 169 -16.96 2.62 -16.35
N ALA A 170 -16.08 2.18 -17.25
CA ALA A 170 -15.28 0.98 -17.05
C ALA A 170 -13.89 1.34 -16.56
N VAL A 171 -13.37 0.59 -15.59
CA VAL A 171 -12.01 0.72 -15.06
C VAL A 171 -11.29 -0.58 -15.32
N ILE A 172 -10.15 -0.52 -16.00
CA ILE A 172 -9.32 -1.69 -16.29
C ILE A 172 -8.01 -1.56 -15.50
N ILE A 173 -7.72 -2.56 -14.68
CA ILE A 173 -6.57 -2.58 -13.76
C ILE A 173 -5.90 -3.96 -13.77
N GLN A 174 -4.59 -4.01 -13.48
CA GLN A 174 -3.88 -5.28 -13.33
C GLN A 174 -4.53 -6.20 -12.26
N PRO A 175 -4.59 -7.51 -12.51
CA PRO A 175 -5.14 -8.46 -11.54
C PRO A 175 -4.28 -8.58 -10.27
N GLY A 176 -4.86 -9.21 -9.25
CA GLY A 176 -4.21 -9.44 -7.96
C GLY A 176 -4.23 -8.22 -7.05
N LYS A 177 -3.12 -7.96 -6.34
CA LYS A 177 -3.05 -6.97 -5.24
C LYS A 177 -3.55 -5.58 -5.63
N ALA A 178 -3.27 -5.10 -6.84
CA ALA A 178 -3.75 -3.78 -7.28
C ALA A 178 -5.28 -3.75 -7.36
N SER A 179 -5.88 -4.70 -8.07
CA SER A 179 -7.34 -4.85 -8.13
C SER A 179 -7.98 -5.03 -6.75
N ASP A 180 -7.33 -5.76 -5.84
CA ASP A 180 -7.83 -6.00 -4.48
C ASP A 180 -7.77 -4.76 -3.58
N ILE A 181 -6.70 -3.96 -3.68
CA ILE A 181 -6.63 -2.66 -2.99
C ILE A 181 -7.74 -1.74 -3.52
N LEU A 182 -7.97 -1.74 -4.83
CA LEU A 182 -8.99 -0.88 -5.45
C LEU A 182 -10.41 -1.29 -5.05
N ASP A 183 -10.73 -2.58 -5.11
CA ASP A 183 -11.99 -3.18 -4.66
C ASP A 183 -12.24 -2.86 -3.17
N GLY A 184 -11.24 -3.11 -2.33
CA GLY A 184 -11.28 -2.77 -0.91
C GLY A 184 -11.50 -1.28 -0.65
N TYR A 185 -10.86 -0.41 -1.44
CA TYR A 185 -11.00 1.04 -1.30
C TYR A 185 -12.38 1.54 -1.71
N LEU A 186 -12.91 1.10 -2.86
CA LEU A 186 -14.26 1.42 -3.33
C LEU A 186 -15.31 0.93 -2.32
N THR A 187 -15.17 -0.30 -1.85
CA THR A 187 -16.06 -0.91 -0.86
C THR A 187 -16.05 -0.15 0.47
N ALA A 188 -14.86 0.22 0.98
CA ALA A 188 -14.71 0.98 2.22
C ALA A 188 -15.32 2.39 2.12
N ARG A 189 -15.23 3.01 0.94
CA ARG A 189 -15.86 4.30 0.61
C ARG A 189 -17.35 4.19 0.28
N ARG A 190 -17.94 2.99 0.36
CA ARG A 190 -19.35 2.70 0.05
C ARG A 190 -19.74 3.09 -1.39
N MET A 191 -18.79 3.00 -2.32
CA MET A 191 -19.09 3.16 -3.73
C MET A 191 -19.79 1.92 -4.26
N ARG A 192 -20.79 2.12 -5.11
CA ARG A 192 -21.47 1.03 -5.82
C ARG A 192 -20.74 0.77 -7.13
N PHE A 193 -20.28 -0.45 -7.32
CA PHE A 193 -19.61 -0.90 -8.53
C PHE A 193 -19.88 -2.38 -8.77
N THR A 194 -19.75 -2.83 -10.02
CA THR A 194 -19.76 -4.24 -10.39
C THR A 194 -18.35 -4.67 -10.73
N ARG A 195 -17.83 -5.70 -10.06
CA ARG A 195 -16.59 -6.38 -10.51
C ARG A 195 -16.98 -7.42 -11.55
N ILE A 196 -16.43 -7.31 -12.75
CA ILE A 196 -16.65 -8.27 -13.83
C ILE A 196 -15.51 -9.27 -13.78
N THR A 197 -15.82 -10.55 -13.55
CA THR A 197 -14.86 -11.67 -13.54
C THR A 197 -15.44 -12.83 -14.33
N SER A 198 -14.64 -13.87 -14.60
CA SER A 198 -15.12 -15.12 -15.20
C SER A 198 -16.32 -15.75 -14.47
N GLU A 199 -16.34 -15.64 -13.14
CA GLU A 199 -17.38 -16.19 -12.26
C GLU A 199 -18.58 -15.26 -12.07
N ILE A 200 -18.35 -13.94 -12.11
CA ILE A 200 -19.34 -12.90 -11.89
C ILE A 200 -19.50 -12.12 -13.20
N MET A 201 -20.23 -12.72 -14.14
CA MET A 201 -20.66 -12.06 -15.39
C MET A 201 -22.18 -11.87 -15.37
N PRO A 202 -22.69 -10.78 -14.77
CA PRO A 202 -24.11 -10.46 -14.88
C PRO A 202 -24.44 -10.15 -16.35
N SER A 203 -25.60 -10.65 -16.82
CA SER A 203 -26.10 -10.33 -18.17
C SER A 203 -26.31 -8.83 -18.37
N GLU A 204 -26.68 -8.11 -17.29
CA GLU A 204 -26.75 -6.66 -17.23
C GLU A 204 -26.19 -6.18 -15.88
N PRO A 205 -25.04 -5.48 -15.85
CA PRO A 205 -24.54 -4.90 -14.62
C PRO A 205 -25.45 -3.73 -14.18
N LYS A 206 -25.85 -3.73 -12.91
CA LYS A 206 -26.78 -2.73 -12.34
C LYS A 206 -26.10 -1.41 -11.99
N GLU A 207 -24.80 -1.46 -11.76
CA GLU A 207 -24.00 -0.31 -11.36
C GLU A 207 -23.34 0.35 -12.57
N ASN A 208 -23.27 1.68 -12.54
CA ASN A 208 -22.63 2.45 -13.62
C ASN A 208 -21.10 2.34 -13.60
N LEU A 209 -20.49 1.98 -12.47
CA LEU A 209 -19.05 1.78 -12.35
C LEU A 209 -18.73 0.30 -12.47
N LEU A 210 -17.98 -0.07 -13.51
CA LEU A 210 -17.58 -1.43 -13.80
C LEU A 210 -16.07 -1.59 -13.60
N LEU A 211 -15.65 -2.65 -12.91
CA LEU A 211 -14.25 -2.96 -12.68
C LEU A 211 -13.87 -4.24 -13.44
N PHE A 212 -12.89 -4.13 -14.33
CA PHE A 212 -12.34 -5.21 -15.14
C PHE A 212 -10.87 -5.45 -14.80
N SER A 213 -10.47 -6.71 -14.86
CA SER A 213 -9.09 -7.16 -14.91
C SER A 213 -8.50 -6.87 -16.28
N SER A 214 -7.25 -6.45 -16.35
CA SER A 214 -6.55 -6.28 -17.62
C SER A 214 -6.23 -7.59 -18.33
N ASP A 215 -6.35 -8.75 -17.66
CA ASP A 215 -6.04 -10.05 -18.26
C ASP A 215 -7.21 -10.56 -19.13
N PRO A 216 -7.07 -10.68 -20.46
CA PRO A 216 -8.11 -11.22 -21.34
C PRO A 216 -8.51 -12.66 -20.99
N ALA A 217 -7.61 -13.44 -20.37
CA ALA A 217 -7.90 -14.82 -19.97
C ALA A 217 -9.00 -14.90 -18.90
N ASP A 218 -9.26 -13.82 -18.16
CA ASP A 218 -10.34 -13.74 -17.17
C ASP A 218 -11.73 -13.70 -17.84
N TYR A 219 -11.80 -13.56 -19.18
CA TYR A 219 -13.05 -13.39 -19.93
C TYR A 219 -13.15 -14.29 -21.18
N PRO A 220 -13.08 -15.63 -21.03
CA PRO A 220 -13.06 -16.56 -22.17
C PRO A 220 -14.36 -16.57 -22.99
N ASN A 221 -15.46 -16.01 -22.48
CA ASN A 221 -16.76 -15.93 -23.14
C ASN A 221 -17.22 -14.48 -23.35
N LEU A 222 -16.28 -13.52 -23.42
CA LEU A 222 -16.62 -12.10 -23.56
C LEU A 222 -17.51 -11.83 -24.79
N ASP A 223 -17.26 -12.50 -25.91
CA ASP A 223 -18.02 -12.34 -27.16
C ASP A 223 -19.50 -12.77 -27.04
N LYS A 224 -19.84 -13.54 -26.01
CA LYS A 224 -21.22 -13.98 -25.73
C LYS A 224 -21.96 -13.02 -24.80
N LEU A 225 -21.28 -12.00 -24.28
CA LEU A 225 -21.84 -11.05 -23.33
C LEU A 225 -22.33 -9.82 -24.09
N GLU A 226 -23.62 -9.53 -23.98
CA GLU A 226 -24.21 -8.29 -24.49
C GLU A 226 -23.91 -7.14 -23.50
N LEU A 227 -22.64 -6.74 -23.42
CA LEU A 227 -22.28 -5.52 -22.68
C LEU A 227 -22.68 -4.31 -23.52
N GLU A 228 -23.53 -3.45 -22.97
CA GLU A 228 -23.74 -2.14 -23.56
C GLU A 228 -22.42 -1.34 -23.53
N PRO A 229 -22.14 -0.55 -24.59
CA PRO A 229 -21.00 0.35 -24.61
C PRO A 229 -21.00 1.30 -23.41
N VAL A 230 -19.81 1.66 -22.94
CA VAL A 230 -19.63 2.59 -21.81
C VAL A 230 -19.38 4.02 -22.31
N ASP A 231 -19.55 5.00 -21.44
CA ASP A 231 -19.33 6.41 -21.75
C ASP A 231 -17.86 6.84 -21.54
N LEU A 232 -17.10 6.09 -20.73
CA LEU A 232 -15.67 6.33 -20.47
C LEU A 232 -14.98 5.03 -20.06
N ILE A 233 -13.76 4.82 -20.57
CA ILE A 233 -12.86 3.76 -20.11
C ILE A 233 -11.67 4.40 -19.40
N ILE A 234 -11.37 3.98 -18.18
CA ILE A 234 -10.21 4.39 -17.42
C ILE A 234 -9.16 3.28 -17.47
N GLY A 235 -8.05 3.54 -18.18
CA GLY A 235 -6.85 2.72 -18.13
C GLY A 235 -6.08 3.04 -16.85
N PHE A 236 -6.19 2.18 -15.83
CA PHE A 236 -5.65 2.50 -14.51
C PHE A 236 -4.13 2.41 -14.47
N ASP A 237 -3.53 1.43 -15.15
CA ASP A 237 -2.09 1.20 -15.11
C ASP A 237 -1.53 0.64 -16.43
N SER A 238 -0.21 0.42 -16.44
CA SER A 238 0.56 -0.03 -17.61
C SER A 238 0.14 -1.37 -18.22
N THR A 239 -0.68 -2.18 -17.54
CA THR A 239 -1.18 -3.43 -18.11
C THR A 239 -2.36 -3.22 -19.06
N PHE A 240 -3.01 -2.05 -19.01
CA PHE A 240 -4.10 -1.66 -19.90
C PHE A 240 -3.64 -1.77 -21.36
N ASP A 241 -4.42 -2.49 -22.17
CA ASP A 241 -4.19 -2.65 -23.59
C ASP A 241 -5.42 -2.18 -24.38
N PRO A 242 -5.33 -1.06 -25.12
CA PRO A 242 -6.44 -0.56 -25.92
C PRO A 242 -6.86 -1.53 -27.04
N ALA A 243 -5.97 -2.44 -27.46
CA ALA A 243 -6.24 -3.42 -28.50
C ALA A 243 -6.93 -4.69 -27.97
N SER A 244 -7.10 -4.82 -26.65
CA SER A 244 -7.68 -5.98 -26.02
C SER A 244 -9.14 -6.22 -26.43
N PRO A 245 -9.62 -7.49 -26.48
CA PRO A 245 -11.01 -7.80 -26.82
C PRO A 245 -12.03 -7.12 -25.89
N GLN A 246 -11.68 -6.98 -24.61
CA GLN A 246 -12.48 -6.31 -23.58
C GLN A 246 -12.74 -4.85 -23.94
N VAL A 247 -11.69 -4.10 -24.26
CA VAL A 247 -11.79 -2.69 -24.63
C VAL A 247 -12.60 -2.54 -25.91
N LYS A 248 -12.37 -3.38 -26.92
CA LYS A 248 -13.15 -3.38 -28.16
C LYS A 248 -14.65 -3.58 -27.90
N THR A 249 -15.00 -4.52 -27.03
CA THR A 249 -16.39 -4.79 -26.65
C THR A 249 -17.02 -3.60 -25.93
N LEU A 250 -16.30 -3.01 -24.97
CA LEU A 250 -16.76 -1.84 -24.20
C LEU A 250 -16.90 -0.56 -25.05
N ARG A 251 -16.12 -0.43 -26.13
CA ARG A 251 -16.24 0.67 -27.09
C ARG A 251 -17.34 0.41 -28.12
N GLY A 252 -17.70 -0.84 -28.41
CA GLY A 252 -18.78 -1.16 -29.34
C GLY A 252 -18.67 -0.41 -30.68
N SER A 253 -19.77 0.18 -31.15
CA SER A 253 -19.85 0.91 -32.43
C SER A 253 -19.55 2.41 -32.34
N LYS A 254 -19.56 2.99 -31.13
CA LYS A 254 -19.19 4.39 -30.88
C LYS A 254 -17.96 4.38 -29.98
N PRO A 255 -16.79 4.84 -30.45
CA PRO A 255 -15.58 4.79 -29.63
C PRO A 255 -15.87 5.45 -28.28
N ALA A 256 -15.90 4.67 -27.21
CA ALA A 256 -15.90 5.25 -25.88
C ALA A 256 -14.49 5.86 -25.67
N PRO A 257 -14.37 7.10 -25.15
CA PRO A 257 -13.08 7.70 -24.91
C PRO A 257 -12.33 6.94 -23.82
N ILE A 258 -11.01 6.89 -23.96
CA ILE A 258 -10.09 6.28 -23.00
C ILE A 258 -9.34 7.39 -22.27
N ALA A 259 -9.34 7.34 -20.94
CA ALA A 259 -8.51 8.19 -20.08
C ALA A 259 -7.47 7.31 -19.35
N ARG A 260 -6.21 7.40 -19.76
CA ARG A 260 -5.08 6.68 -19.14
C ARG A 260 -4.55 7.47 -17.97
N LEU A 261 -4.51 6.87 -16.78
CA LEU A 261 -3.89 7.49 -15.62
C LEU A 261 -2.37 7.35 -15.73
N VAL A 262 -1.68 8.43 -16.10
CA VAL A 262 -0.23 8.43 -16.32
C VAL A 262 0.44 9.34 -15.32
N SER A 263 1.44 8.82 -14.62
CA SER A 263 2.18 9.64 -13.65
C SER A 263 3.32 10.40 -14.35
N PRO A 264 3.30 11.75 -14.41
CA PRO A 264 4.28 12.53 -15.18
C PRO A 264 5.71 12.29 -14.71
N TYR A 265 6.69 12.33 -15.61
CA TYR A 265 8.12 12.07 -15.34
C TYR A 265 8.44 10.72 -14.66
N SER A 266 7.45 9.85 -14.46
CA SER A 266 7.66 8.49 -13.96
C SER A 266 7.97 7.53 -15.11
N VAL A 267 8.23 6.28 -14.76
CA VAL A 267 8.37 5.18 -15.72
C VAL A 267 7.19 5.06 -16.70
N GLU A 268 5.96 5.38 -16.29
CA GLU A 268 4.79 5.32 -17.18
C GLU A 268 4.89 6.37 -18.29
N HIS A 269 5.28 7.59 -17.93
CA HIS A 269 5.46 8.69 -18.89
C HIS A 269 6.66 8.44 -19.82
N ILE A 270 7.73 7.83 -19.30
CA ILE A 270 8.90 7.42 -20.08
C ILE A 270 8.52 6.34 -21.08
N LEU A 271 7.74 5.32 -20.68
CA LEU A 271 7.26 4.29 -21.60
C LEU A 271 6.30 4.83 -22.65
N LEU A 272 5.40 5.74 -22.27
CA LEU A 272 4.53 6.44 -23.22
C LEU A 272 5.36 7.19 -24.28
N THR A 273 6.38 7.93 -23.84
CA THR A 273 7.29 8.65 -24.74
C THR A 273 8.07 7.66 -25.63
N ALA A 274 8.63 6.60 -25.05
CA ALA A 274 9.37 5.58 -25.78
C ALA A 274 8.51 4.92 -26.85
N ALA A 275 7.26 4.55 -26.53
CA ALA A 275 6.34 3.92 -27.46
C ALA A 275 6.01 4.82 -28.66
N ARG A 276 5.83 6.13 -28.42
CA ARG A 276 5.62 7.13 -29.48
C ARG A 276 6.84 7.27 -30.39
N LEU A 277 8.05 7.24 -29.83
CA LEU A 277 9.30 7.39 -30.58
C LEU A 277 9.71 6.10 -31.32
N SER A 278 9.47 4.92 -30.73
CA SER A 278 9.90 3.63 -31.28
C SER A 278 8.79 2.85 -31.99
N ASN A 279 7.61 3.44 -32.16
CA ASN A 279 6.42 2.78 -32.71
C ASN A 279 6.08 1.45 -31.98
N GLY A 280 6.26 1.43 -30.66
CA GLY A 280 5.94 0.30 -29.80
C GLY A 280 6.97 -0.84 -29.80
N GLU A 281 8.12 -0.69 -30.47
CA GLU A 281 9.18 -1.70 -30.46
C GLU A 281 10.12 -1.53 -29.26
N MET A 282 10.49 -2.65 -28.62
CA MET A 282 11.45 -2.69 -27.52
C MET A 282 12.72 -3.42 -27.96
N ASN A 283 13.87 -2.75 -27.82
CA ASN A 283 15.20 -3.36 -27.97
C ASN A 283 16.12 -2.93 -26.82
N ALA A 284 17.32 -3.49 -26.74
CA ALA A 284 18.25 -3.21 -25.64
C ALA A 284 18.68 -1.73 -25.57
N ALA A 285 18.76 -1.03 -26.70
CA ALA A 285 19.10 0.40 -26.75
C ALA A 285 17.97 1.28 -26.22
N ILE A 286 16.72 0.97 -26.59
CA ILE A 286 15.53 1.65 -26.08
C ILE A 286 15.37 1.39 -24.59
N LEU A 287 15.57 0.14 -24.15
CA LEU A 287 15.57 -0.20 -22.72
C LEU A 287 16.65 0.59 -21.97
N ASN A 288 17.84 0.77 -22.55
CA ASN A 288 18.87 1.62 -21.98
C ASN A 288 18.44 3.09 -21.86
N GLY A 289 17.82 3.65 -22.90
CA GLY A 289 17.24 4.99 -22.86
C GLY A 289 16.21 5.13 -21.74
N ILE A 290 15.26 4.19 -21.66
CA ILE A 290 14.21 4.15 -20.62
C ILE A 290 14.83 4.13 -19.22
N ILE A 291 15.78 3.22 -18.95
CA ILE A 291 16.41 3.10 -17.63
C ILE A 291 17.22 4.34 -17.29
N SER A 292 18.01 4.86 -18.23
CA SER A 292 18.81 6.08 -18.03
C SER A 292 17.93 7.28 -17.70
N THR A 293 16.87 7.50 -18.47
CA THR A 293 15.90 8.58 -18.23
C THR A 293 15.17 8.39 -16.89
N MET A 294 14.84 7.15 -16.52
CA MET A 294 14.20 6.86 -15.22
C MET A 294 15.11 7.24 -14.05
N VAL A 295 16.42 7.03 -14.16
CA VAL A 295 17.39 7.46 -13.14
C VAL A 295 17.45 8.98 -13.06
N ILE A 296 17.59 9.67 -14.20
CA ILE A 296 17.69 11.14 -14.28
C ILE A 296 16.43 11.81 -13.69
N LEU A 297 15.25 11.27 -13.99
CA LEU A 297 13.96 11.86 -13.59
C LEU A 297 13.42 11.34 -12.26
N SER A 298 14.11 10.41 -11.59
CA SER A 298 13.64 9.76 -10.36
C SER A 298 13.12 10.72 -9.29
N GLN A 299 13.85 11.80 -9.01
CA GLN A 299 13.47 12.83 -8.03
C GLN A 299 12.31 13.75 -8.47
N ARG A 300 11.98 13.75 -9.78
CA ARG A 300 10.88 14.53 -10.38
C ARG A 300 9.65 13.68 -10.68
N ALA A 301 9.69 12.38 -10.40
CA ALA A 301 8.60 11.46 -10.70
C ALA A 301 7.29 11.91 -10.03
N GLY A 302 6.25 12.06 -10.84
CA GLY A 302 4.92 12.52 -10.47
C GLY A 302 4.78 14.02 -10.19
N ALA A 303 5.79 14.84 -10.54
CA ALA A 303 5.66 16.29 -10.48
C ALA A 303 4.59 16.79 -11.47
N ILE A 304 3.75 17.72 -11.02
CA ILE A 304 2.65 18.25 -11.83
C ILE A 304 3.23 19.08 -13.00
N PRO A 305 2.85 18.80 -14.27
CA PRO A 305 3.31 19.57 -15.41
C PRO A 305 2.88 21.05 -15.33
N PRO A 306 3.63 21.98 -15.92
CA PRO A 306 3.34 23.42 -15.87
C PRO A 306 1.90 23.78 -16.25
N GLU A 307 1.32 23.07 -17.21
CA GLU A 307 -0.04 23.28 -17.73
C GLU A 307 -1.13 22.98 -16.68
N TYR A 308 -0.78 22.16 -15.68
CA TYR A 308 -1.68 21.72 -14.62
C TYR A 308 -1.40 22.41 -13.28
N VAL A 309 -0.38 23.27 -13.21
CA VAL A 309 -0.04 24.02 -11.99
C VAL A 309 -1.21 24.90 -11.55
N GLY A 310 -1.61 24.77 -10.28
CA GLY A 310 -2.74 25.53 -9.70
C GLY A 310 -4.14 24.96 -10.02
N ILE A 311 -4.22 23.87 -10.80
CA ILE A 311 -5.47 23.13 -11.01
C ILE A 311 -5.52 21.99 -9.98
N THR A 312 -6.49 22.06 -9.06
CA THR A 312 -6.69 20.97 -8.11
C THR A 312 -7.34 19.77 -8.79
N TYR A 313 -7.09 18.57 -8.26
CA TYR A 313 -7.61 17.35 -8.87
C TYR A 313 -9.14 17.26 -8.83
N GLU A 314 -9.80 17.93 -7.89
CA GLU A 314 -11.26 18.07 -7.84
C GLU A 314 -11.79 18.87 -9.05
N LYS A 315 -11.05 19.89 -9.51
CA LYS A 315 -11.40 20.64 -10.71
C LYS A 315 -11.20 19.79 -11.97
N ILE A 316 -10.14 18.98 -12.01
CA ILE A 316 -9.91 18.01 -13.09
C ILE A 316 -11.08 17.02 -13.14
N ALA A 317 -11.41 16.41 -12.01
CA ALA A 317 -12.51 15.45 -11.92
C ALA A 317 -13.86 16.04 -12.33
N LYS A 318 -14.16 17.28 -11.90
CA LYS A 318 -15.37 17.98 -12.32
C LYS A 318 -15.39 18.27 -13.81
N ARG A 319 -14.30 18.78 -14.38
CA ARG A 319 -14.20 19.05 -15.83
C ARG A 319 -14.36 17.78 -16.65
N LEU A 320 -13.76 16.67 -16.21
CA LEU A 320 -13.93 15.38 -16.86
C LEU A 320 -15.37 14.89 -16.76
N SER A 321 -16.01 14.97 -15.58
CA SER A 321 -17.41 14.56 -15.43
C SER A 321 -18.36 15.36 -16.30
N ASP A 322 -18.15 16.69 -16.38
CA ASP A 322 -18.94 17.58 -17.23
C ASP A 322 -18.71 17.26 -18.72
N TRP A 323 -17.47 16.95 -19.10
CA TRP A 323 -17.11 16.58 -20.46
C TRP A 323 -17.69 15.24 -20.89
N VAL A 324 -17.68 14.21 -20.04
CA VAL A 324 -18.19 12.87 -20.37
C VAL A 324 -19.67 12.94 -20.74
N ILE A 325 -20.48 13.67 -19.97
CA ILE A 325 -21.92 13.79 -20.21
C ILE A 325 -22.31 14.83 -21.27
N ASP A 326 -21.35 15.59 -21.80
CA ASP A 326 -21.62 16.56 -22.87
C ASP A 326 -22.10 15.81 -24.13
N PRO A 327 -23.32 16.08 -24.62
CA PRO A 327 -23.87 15.40 -25.80
C PRO A 327 -23.22 15.83 -27.12
N ASN A 328 -22.35 16.84 -27.11
CA ASN A 328 -21.66 17.30 -28.31
C ASN A 328 -20.70 16.22 -28.85
N PRO A 329 -20.94 15.69 -30.07
CA PRO A 329 -20.07 14.67 -30.66
C PRO A 329 -18.71 15.21 -31.09
N ASN A 330 -18.56 16.53 -31.23
CA ASN A 330 -17.31 17.19 -31.64
C ASN A 330 -16.56 17.82 -30.44
N LYS A 331 -16.86 17.39 -29.21
CA LYS A 331 -16.17 17.88 -28.02
C LYS A 331 -14.70 17.46 -28.05
N LEU A 332 -13.80 18.41 -27.83
CA LEU A 332 -12.37 18.16 -27.74
C LEU A 332 -12.01 17.73 -26.32
N TRP A 333 -10.96 16.92 -26.17
CA TRP A 333 -10.42 16.56 -24.85
C TRP A 333 -10.14 17.82 -24.02
N PRO A 334 -10.62 17.89 -22.76
CA PRO A 334 -10.62 19.13 -22.00
C PRO A 334 -9.28 19.44 -21.33
N PHE A 335 -8.25 18.61 -21.54
CA PHE A 335 -6.94 18.75 -20.93
C PHE A 335 -5.81 18.75 -21.96
N ALA A 336 -4.66 19.30 -21.58
CA ALA A 336 -3.47 19.32 -22.44
C ALA A 336 -2.87 17.90 -22.53
N GLU A 337 -2.43 17.51 -23.72
CA GLU A 337 -1.67 16.27 -23.91
C GLU A 337 -0.34 16.31 -23.15
N LEU A 338 0.09 15.16 -22.63
CA LEU A 338 1.41 15.05 -21.99
C LEU A 338 2.52 15.18 -23.03
N ALA A 339 3.41 16.16 -22.81
CA ALA A 339 4.56 16.42 -23.66
C ALA A 339 5.57 15.25 -23.60
N THR A 340 6.19 14.94 -24.73
CA THR A 340 7.28 13.96 -24.79
C THR A 340 8.47 14.39 -23.95
N ILE A 341 9.16 13.42 -23.33
CA ILE A 341 10.34 13.68 -22.51
C ILE A 341 11.56 13.95 -23.41
N ASP A 342 12.10 15.16 -23.33
CA ASP A 342 13.25 15.63 -24.13
C ASP A 342 14.51 14.79 -23.86
N GLU A 343 14.75 14.38 -22.62
CA GLU A 343 15.90 13.53 -22.26
C GLU A 343 15.87 12.18 -22.99
N LEU A 344 14.68 11.67 -23.31
CA LEU A 344 14.54 10.45 -24.11
C LEU A 344 14.63 10.74 -25.61
N ALA A 345 14.12 11.89 -26.07
CA ALA A 345 14.21 12.32 -27.47
C ALA A 345 15.65 12.66 -27.92
N SER A 346 16.50 13.08 -26.98
CA SER A 346 17.91 13.42 -27.24
C SER A 346 18.85 12.20 -27.39
N SER A 347 18.32 10.97 -27.30
CA SER A 347 19.12 9.74 -27.28
C SER A 347 19.59 9.20 -28.64
N ASP A 348 19.43 9.98 -29.72
CA ASP A 348 20.28 9.86 -30.90
C ASP A 348 21.65 10.49 -30.62
N THR A 349 22.72 9.70 -30.77
CA THR A 349 24.15 10.04 -30.51
C THR A 349 24.60 10.05 -29.04
N SER A 350 25.33 8.99 -28.66
CA SER A 350 26.26 8.93 -27.52
C SER A 350 25.77 9.60 -26.24
N ILE A 351 24.95 8.89 -25.46
CA ILE A 351 24.65 9.29 -24.08
C ILE A 351 25.98 9.35 -23.33
N ALA A 352 26.29 10.54 -22.80
CA ALA A 352 27.40 10.79 -21.89
C ALA A 352 27.41 9.71 -20.79
N PRO A 353 28.57 9.35 -20.23
CA PRO A 353 28.58 8.47 -19.08
C PRO A 353 27.63 9.05 -18.04
N VAL A 354 26.91 8.19 -17.32
CA VAL A 354 26.20 8.59 -16.10
C VAL A 354 27.28 9.01 -15.10
N ASP A 355 27.86 10.20 -15.28
CA ASP A 355 28.79 10.89 -14.39
C ASP A 355 28.02 11.60 -13.26
N GLN A 356 26.69 11.52 -13.28
CA GLN A 356 25.88 11.86 -12.13
C GLN A 356 26.16 10.79 -11.07
N GLU A 357 26.93 11.14 -10.05
CA GLU A 357 27.11 10.32 -8.85
C GLU A 357 25.72 9.81 -8.43
N LEU A 358 25.47 8.52 -8.68
CA LEU A 358 24.29 7.84 -8.16
C LEU A 358 24.22 8.18 -6.67
N PRO A 359 23.06 8.63 -6.17
CA PRO A 359 22.97 9.17 -4.82
C PRO A 359 23.54 8.15 -3.83
N SER A 360 24.65 8.51 -3.19
CA SER A 360 25.37 7.68 -2.22
C SER A 360 24.60 7.67 -0.89
N VAL A 361 23.43 7.05 -0.92
CA VAL A 361 22.55 6.96 0.24
C VAL A 361 22.77 5.62 0.92
N ASP A 362 23.11 5.67 2.20
CA ASP A 362 23.23 4.49 3.04
C ASP A 362 21.89 3.72 3.04
N SER A 363 21.88 2.48 2.52
CA SER A 363 20.65 1.70 2.32
C SER A 363 19.83 1.51 3.61
N LYS A 364 20.46 1.63 4.79
CA LYS A 364 19.81 1.56 6.11
C LYS A 364 18.93 2.78 6.40
N HIS A 365 19.35 3.98 5.98
CA HIS A 365 18.56 5.21 6.16
C HIS A 365 17.34 5.23 5.25
N LEU A 366 17.47 4.68 4.04
CA LEU A 366 16.38 4.67 3.05
C LEU A 366 15.16 3.85 3.50
N VAL A 367 15.41 2.68 4.10
CA VAL A 367 14.33 1.84 4.67
C VAL A 367 13.65 2.57 5.83
N SER A 368 14.43 3.18 6.73
CA SER A 368 13.89 3.98 7.83
C SER A 368 13.03 5.16 7.34
N ASP A 369 13.48 5.86 6.31
CA ASP A 369 12.74 6.97 5.71
C ASP A 369 11.45 6.50 5.02
N LEU A 370 11.49 5.35 4.33
CA LEU A 370 10.31 4.71 3.74
C LEU A 370 9.27 4.35 4.81
N PHE A 371 9.69 3.78 5.94
CA PHE A 371 8.79 3.51 7.08
C PHE A 371 8.18 4.80 7.63
N ARG A 372 8.99 5.85 7.84
CA ARG A 372 8.53 7.15 8.35
C ARG A 372 7.53 7.80 7.39
N LEU A 373 7.79 7.73 6.08
CA LEU A 373 6.88 8.25 5.06
C LEU A 373 5.59 7.44 4.96
N ALA A 374 5.66 6.11 5.06
CA ALA A 374 4.48 5.24 5.09
C ALA A 374 3.59 5.56 6.30
N GLU A 375 4.16 5.66 7.49
CA GLU A 375 3.43 5.99 8.71
C GLU A 375 2.85 7.42 8.66
N GLY A 376 3.62 8.36 8.13
CA GLY A 376 3.19 9.73 7.90
C GLY A 376 2.04 9.83 6.90
N ALA A 377 2.13 9.11 5.77
CA ALA A 377 1.08 9.06 4.76
C ALA A 377 -0.21 8.41 5.30
N MET A 378 -0.10 7.29 6.01
CA MET A 378 -1.23 6.65 6.68
C MET A 378 -1.87 7.54 7.76
N THR A 379 -1.06 8.29 8.51
CA THR A 379 -1.59 9.28 9.47
C THR A 379 -2.35 10.38 8.74
N ARG A 380 -1.75 11.00 7.71
CA ARG A 380 -2.38 12.08 6.94
C ARG A 380 -3.71 11.62 6.33
N ALA A 381 -3.72 10.44 5.73
CA ALA A 381 -4.95 9.82 5.23
C ALA A 381 -5.97 9.62 6.36
N ALA A 382 -5.54 9.14 7.54
CA ALA A 382 -6.42 8.96 8.69
C ALA A 382 -7.04 10.26 9.23
N ASP A 383 -6.29 11.35 9.19
CA ASP A 383 -6.76 12.67 9.59
C ASP A 383 -7.74 13.25 8.55
N GLU A 384 -7.42 13.17 7.25
CA GLU A 384 -8.32 13.60 6.15
C GLU A 384 -9.65 12.83 6.14
N LEU A 385 -9.62 11.55 6.53
CA LEU A 385 -10.77 10.65 6.56
C LEU A 385 -11.58 10.68 7.87
N GLY A 386 -11.14 11.46 8.87
CA GLY A 386 -11.92 11.69 10.09
C GLY A 386 -11.92 10.54 11.11
N ARG A 387 -10.80 9.83 11.29
CA ARG A 387 -10.65 8.90 12.43
C ARG A 387 -10.67 9.69 13.76
N PRO A 388 -11.29 9.20 14.86
CA PRO A 388 -11.08 9.81 16.17
C PRO A 388 -9.58 9.78 16.50
N PRO A 389 -8.99 10.89 16.98
CA PRO A 389 -7.55 11.01 17.11
C PRO A 389 -7.04 9.97 18.10
N ARG A 390 -6.07 9.14 17.68
CA ARG A 390 -5.13 8.60 18.65
C ARG A 390 -4.38 9.81 19.19
N LYS A 391 -4.45 10.06 20.50
CA LYS A 391 -3.66 11.12 21.17
C LYS A 391 -2.19 10.92 20.79
N LYS A 392 -1.71 11.65 19.79
CA LYS A 392 -0.29 11.86 19.56
C LYS A 392 0.15 12.87 20.62
N ILE A 393 1.10 12.48 21.44
CA ILE A 393 1.87 13.40 22.26
C ILE A 393 2.59 14.32 21.27
N LYS A 394 2.22 15.60 21.28
CA LYS A 394 2.85 16.64 20.46
C LYS A 394 4.25 16.87 21.03
N VAL A 395 5.28 16.41 20.30
CA VAL A 395 6.64 16.90 20.51
C VAL A 395 6.75 18.12 19.59
N GLU A 396 6.73 19.31 20.19
CA GLU A 396 7.12 20.53 19.49
C GLU A 396 8.64 20.48 19.30
N GLU A 397 9.08 20.24 18.06
CA GLU A 397 10.44 20.58 17.65
C GLU A 397 10.57 22.10 17.64
N HIS A 398 11.03 22.67 18.75
CA HIS A 398 11.61 24.00 18.74
C HIS A 398 12.97 23.93 18.04
N SER A 399 13.00 24.25 16.75
CA SER A 399 14.21 24.68 16.08
C SER A 399 14.54 26.10 16.54
N GLU A 400 15.31 26.24 17.62
CA GLU A 400 15.96 27.51 17.97
C GLU A 400 17.16 27.72 17.04
N SER A 401 16.93 28.46 15.96
CA SER A 401 17.99 29.27 15.34
C SER A 401 17.99 30.62 16.05
N ALA A 402 18.95 30.81 16.96
CA ALA A 402 19.10 32.06 17.70
C ALA A 402 19.69 33.16 16.79
N GLU A 403 18.82 33.99 16.20
CA GLU A 403 19.20 35.35 15.83
C GLU A 403 18.98 36.26 17.04
N ILE A 404 20.07 36.81 17.55
CA ILE A 404 20.08 37.81 18.61
C ILE A 404 19.62 39.14 18.01
N THR A 405 18.43 39.59 18.39
CA THR A 405 18.08 41.02 18.33
C THR A 405 17.89 41.57 19.75
N PRO A 406 18.58 42.65 20.15
CA PRO A 406 18.45 43.23 21.48
C PRO A 406 17.31 44.24 21.50
N ASN A 407 16.23 43.96 22.23
CA ASN A 407 15.23 44.99 22.55
C ASN A 407 14.81 44.92 24.02
N GLY A 408 15.41 45.84 24.79
CA GLY A 408 14.71 46.78 25.66
C GLY A 408 13.73 46.23 26.70
N ILE A 409 14.25 45.93 27.90
CA ILE A 409 13.44 46.04 29.13
C ILE A 409 13.65 47.45 29.69
N ARG A 410 12.56 48.22 29.64
CA ARG A 410 12.44 49.60 30.12
C ARG A 410 12.41 49.60 31.65
N LEU A 411 13.50 50.02 32.29
CA LEU A 411 13.50 50.36 33.72
C LEU A 411 12.59 51.59 33.97
N PRO A 412 11.82 51.65 35.07
CA PRO A 412 11.04 52.84 35.39
C PRO A 412 12.00 54.00 35.67
N SER A 413 11.95 55.04 34.84
CA SER A 413 12.64 56.30 35.12
C SER A 413 11.99 56.94 36.35
N MET A 414 12.65 56.89 37.51
CA MET A 414 12.36 57.84 38.58
C MET A 414 12.85 59.21 38.12
N ASN A 415 11.90 60.13 37.92
CA ASN A 415 12.17 61.54 37.69
C ASN A 415 13.01 62.09 38.85
N ILE A 416 14.25 62.45 38.56
CA ILE A 416 15.05 63.35 39.39
C ILE A 416 14.69 64.77 38.94
N ASP A 417 13.53 65.23 39.41
CA ASP A 417 13.16 66.64 39.36
C ASP A 417 12.35 66.90 40.63
N TYR A 418 13.08 67.16 41.73
CA TYR A 418 12.70 68.02 42.87
C TYR A 418 13.80 67.90 43.94
N ILE A 419 14.93 68.55 43.71
CA ILE A 419 15.81 68.98 44.80
C ILE A 419 16.03 70.46 44.61
N LEU A 420 15.14 71.24 45.20
CA LEU A 420 15.41 72.54 45.79
C LEU A 420 14.21 72.83 46.70
N ASP A 421 14.51 73.02 47.98
CA ASP A 421 13.65 73.57 49.02
C ASP A 421 12.77 72.58 49.81
N LYS A 422 13.39 71.95 50.83
CA LYS A 422 12.92 71.86 52.24
C LYS A 422 13.87 70.96 53.03
N ASP A 423 14.13 71.29 54.29
CA ASP A 423 14.94 70.51 55.23
C ASP A 423 14.50 69.04 55.28
N ILE A 424 15.29 68.15 54.68
CA ILE A 424 15.08 66.70 54.72
C ILE A 424 15.92 66.14 55.87
N ASP A 425 15.23 65.51 56.81
CA ASP A 425 15.81 64.72 57.89
C ASP A 425 16.52 63.48 57.31
N VAL A 426 17.81 63.65 56.99
CA VAL A 426 18.71 62.67 56.36
C VAL A 426 18.69 61.30 57.06
N SER A 427 18.34 61.28 58.36
CA SER A 427 18.24 60.04 59.13
C SER A 427 17.07 59.14 58.69
N LYS A 428 15.94 59.72 58.29
CA LYS A 428 14.74 58.95 57.89
C LYS A 428 14.82 58.41 56.47
N GLU A 429 15.53 59.10 55.59
CA GLU A 429 15.76 58.62 54.22
C GLU A 429 16.80 57.50 54.17
N ASN A 430 17.87 57.59 54.97
CA ASN A 430 18.84 56.51 55.12
C ASN A 430 18.20 55.24 55.69
N GLU A 431 17.27 55.36 56.64
CA GLU A 431 16.54 54.21 57.19
C GLU A 431 15.61 53.54 56.15
N LYS A 432 15.00 54.33 55.25
CA LYS A 432 14.22 53.80 54.12
C LYS A 432 15.11 53.08 53.12
N LEU A 433 16.30 53.61 52.85
CA LEU A 433 17.26 53.01 51.93
C LEU A 433 17.76 51.65 52.46
N ILE A 434 18.09 51.58 53.75
CA ILE A 434 18.53 50.33 54.41
C ILE A 434 17.44 49.26 54.34
N LYS A 435 16.18 49.61 54.61
CA LYS A 435 15.04 48.68 54.48
C LYS A 435 14.83 48.21 53.05
N ALA A 436 15.02 49.09 52.06
CA ALA A 436 14.92 48.72 50.65
C ALA A 436 16.04 47.76 50.22
N ILE A 437 17.27 47.96 50.70
CA ILE A 437 18.40 47.06 50.45
C ILE A 437 18.13 45.68 51.06
N GLN A 438 17.64 45.63 52.31
CA GLN A 438 17.31 44.36 52.98
C GLN A 438 16.25 43.56 52.20
N VAL A 439 15.19 44.22 51.71
CA VAL A 439 14.15 43.58 50.91
C VAL A 439 14.69 43.07 49.57
N LEU A 440 15.64 43.80 48.96
CA LEU A 440 16.29 43.33 47.73
C LEU A 440 17.16 42.10 48.01
N GLU A 441 17.95 42.10 49.09
CA GLU A 441 18.77 40.95 49.49
C GLU A 441 17.92 39.69 49.73
N ASP A 442 16.83 39.81 50.49
CA ASP A 442 15.90 38.71 50.75
C ASP A 442 15.28 38.18 49.44
N MET A 443 14.95 39.07 48.50
CA MET A 443 14.42 38.71 47.19
C MET A 443 15.48 38.01 46.31
N TYR A 444 16.73 38.47 46.36
CA TYR A 444 17.84 37.81 45.64
C TYR A 444 18.12 36.42 46.20
N GLU A 445 18.08 36.24 47.53
CA GLU A 445 18.25 34.93 48.15
C GLU A 445 17.09 33.98 47.80
N ALA A 446 15.85 34.46 47.81
CA ALA A 446 14.69 33.68 47.38
C ALA A 446 14.80 33.22 45.92
N ASN A 447 15.19 34.13 45.03
CA ASN A 447 15.39 33.83 43.61
C ASN A 447 16.54 32.85 43.39
N PHE A 448 17.65 33.01 44.11
CA PHE A 448 18.80 32.11 44.04
C PHE A 448 18.44 30.69 44.50
N ASN A 449 17.70 30.56 45.59
CA ASN A 449 17.24 29.27 46.09
C ASN A 449 16.22 28.61 45.15
N SER A 450 15.31 29.39 44.54
CA SER A 450 14.39 28.90 43.52
C SER A 450 15.12 28.36 42.31
N LEU A 451 16.07 29.12 41.75
CA LEU A 451 16.85 28.71 40.59
C LEU A 451 17.72 27.48 40.87
N LYS A 452 18.27 27.38 42.08
CA LYS A 452 19.02 26.20 42.52
C LYS A 452 18.15 24.94 42.60
N SER A 453 16.89 25.09 43.04
CA SER A 453 15.91 23.99 43.06
C SER A 453 15.57 23.53 41.64
N GLU A 454 15.33 24.48 40.72
CA GLU A 454 15.02 24.20 39.32
C GLU A 454 16.17 23.47 38.60
N ILE A 455 17.42 23.89 38.83
CA ILE A 455 18.61 23.19 38.29
C ILE A 455 18.72 21.77 38.84
N ALA A 456 18.35 21.53 40.09
CA ALA A 456 18.38 20.19 40.68
C ALA A 456 17.30 19.28 40.07
N GLU A 457 16.12 19.83 39.81
CA GLU A 457 14.99 19.13 39.18
C GLU A 457 15.30 18.77 37.72
N LEU A 458 15.83 19.72 36.94
CA LEU A 458 16.26 19.47 35.56
C LEU A 458 17.36 18.41 35.45
N LYS A 459 18.30 18.38 36.43
CA LYS A 459 19.33 17.33 36.48
C LYS A 459 18.73 15.95 36.75
N LYS A 460 17.72 15.88 37.63
CA LYS A 460 17.01 14.64 37.93
C LYS A 460 16.25 14.14 36.70
N GLU A 461 15.48 15.02 36.05
CA GLU A 461 14.72 14.69 34.83
C GLU A 461 15.66 14.20 33.71
N LYS A 462 16.79 14.87 33.50
CA LYS A 462 17.82 14.42 32.54
C LYS A 462 18.30 13.00 32.84
N SER A 463 18.52 12.66 34.11
CA SER A 463 18.99 11.32 34.50
C SER A 463 17.94 10.23 34.28
N GLU A 464 16.66 10.55 34.52
CA GLU A 464 15.52 9.66 34.28
C GLU A 464 15.30 9.44 32.78
N LEU A 465 15.46 10.49 31.97
CA LEU A 465 15.34 10.39 30.52
C LEU A 465 16.45 9.53 29.91
N VAL A 466 17.70 9.69 30.39
CA VAL A 466 18.83 8.86 29.94
C VAL A 466 18.61 7.39 30.27
N THR A 467 18.13 7.07 31.48
CA THR A 467 17.84 5.68 31.87
C THR A 467 16.66 5.09 31.10
N SER A 468 15.64 5.87 30.78
CA SER A 468 14.54 5.46 29.89
C SER A 468 15.04 5.17 28.47
N LEU A 469 15.90 6.04 27.93
CA LEU A 469 16.48 5.87 26.60
C LEU A 469 17.32 4.58 26.50
N ASP A 470 18.11 4.26 27.53
CA ASP A 470 18.91 3.04 27.53
C ASP A 470 18.05 1.77 27.64
N LYS A 471 16.94 1.80 28.40
CA LYS A 471 15.94 0.71 28.38
C LYS A 471 15.36 0.49 26.99
N HIS A 472 14.97 1.57 26.31
CA HIS A 472 14.44 1.49 24.94
C HIS A 472 15.46 0.94 23.93
N LYS A 473 16.74 1.31 24.03
CA LYS A 473 17.80 0.75 23.18
C LYS A 473 17.95 -0.76 23.36
N VAL A 474 17.87 -1.25 24.60
CA VAL A 474 17.94 -2.69 24.90
C VAL A 474 16.73 -3.43 24.32
N GLU A 475 15.53 -2.88 24.47
CA GLU A 475 14.31 -3.45 23.88
C GLU A 475 14.35 -3.49 22.35
N LEU A 476 14.81 -2.41 21.72
CA LEU A 476 14.97 -2.34 20.27
C LEU A 476 15.98 -3.38 19.77
N THR A 477 17.08 -3.57 20.49
CA THR A 477 18.08 -4.61 20.16
C THR A 477 17.51 -6.02 20.29
N ARG A 478 16.69 -6.27 21.32
CA ARG A 478 15.97 -7.56 21.46
C ARG A 478 15.00 -7.79 20.32
N ALA A 479 14.18 -6.80 19.97
CA ALA A 479 13.24 -6.89 18.86
C ALA A 479 13.95 -7.18 17.53
N TYR A 480 15.08 -6.52 17.27
CA TYR A 480 15.90 -6.78 16.07
C TYR A 480 16.43 -8.22 16.01
N ASN A 481 16.91 -8.75 17.14
CA ASN A 481 17.40 -10.12 17.22
C ASN A 481 16.27 -11.15 17.03
N ASP A 482 15.08 -10.88 17.58
CA ASP A 482 13.92 -11.75 17.40
C ASP A 482 13.41 -11.74 15.96
N GLU A 483 13.48 -10.59 15.28
CA GLU A 483 13.15 -10.49 13.85
C GLU A 483 14.17 -11.23 12.97
N ALA A 484 15.47 -11.15 13.31
CA ALA A 484 16.51 -11.91 12.63
C ALA A 484 16.25 -13.43 12.73
N LYS A 485 15.89 -13.94 13.91
CA LYS A 485 15.50 -15.35 14.09
C LYS A 485 14.29 -15.73 13.24
N ARG A 486 13.23 -14.91 13.26
CA ARG A 486 12.04 -15.17 12.42
C ARG A 486 12.37 -15.23 10.92
N ARG A 487 13.31 -14.41 10.45
CA ARG A 487 13.77 -14.47 9.05
C ARG A 487 14.46 -15.79 8.74
N ASP A 488 15.27 -16.31 9.65
CA ASP A 488 15.96 -17.58 9.45
C ASP A 488 14.99 -18.77 9.52
N ASP A 489 14.03 -18.76 10.46
CA ASP A 489 12.95 -19.75 10.53
C ASP A 489 12.11 -19.76 9.23
N LEU A 490 11.83 -18.57 8.67
CA LEU A 490 11.08 -18.44 7.43
C LEU A 490 11.84 -19.01 6.22
N LYS A 491 13.17 -18.81 6.16
CA LYS A 491 14.00 -19.42 5.11
C LYS A 491 13.98 -20.95 5.20
N GLU A 492 14.08 -21.49 6.41
CA GLU A 492 14.00 -22.94 6.63
C GLU A 492 12.64 -23.50 6.19
N LEU A 493 11.56 -22.79 6.51
CA LEU A 493 10.22 -23.17 6.08
C LEU A 493 10.07 -23.15 4.56
N ILE A 494 10.60 -22.13 3.87
CA ILE A 494 10.60 -22.05 2.40
C ILE A 494 11.35 -23.25 1.80
N LEU A 495 12.55 -23.56 2.29
CA LEU A 495 13.33 -24.71 1.84
C LEU A 495 12.58 -26.04 2.06
N SER A 496 11.87 -26.16 3.18
CA SER A 496 11.04 -27.34 3.45
C SER A 496 9.90 -27.45 2.44
N ILE A 497 9.20 -26.35 2.14
CA ILE A 497 8.10 -26.29 1.16
C ILE A 497 8.60 -26.70 -0.22
N ASP A 498 9.74 -26.20 -0.66
CA ASP A 498 10.30 -26.55 -1.97
C ASP A 498 10.67 -28.04 -2.03
N SER A 499 11.23 -28.59 -0.95
CA SER A 499 11.50 -30.04 -0.87
C SER A 499 10.22 -30.89 -0.91
N TYR A 500 9.11 -30.42 -0.34
CA TYR A 500 7.82 -31.09 -0.40
C TYR A 500 7.20 -31.01 -1.79
N LYS A 501 7.29 -29.85 -2.46
CA LYS A 501 6.85 -29.68 -3.85
C LYS A 501 7.60 -30.62 -4.80
N GLU A 502 8.93 -30.72 -4.67
CA GLU A 502 9.70 -31.66 -5.48
C GLU A 502 9.32 -33.13 -5.23
N ARG A 503 8.88 -33.46 -4.01
CA ARG A 503 8.40 -34.82 -3.68
C ARG A 503 7.02 -35.07 -4.27
N THR A 504 6.11 -34.09 -4.24
CA THR A 504 4.79 -34.21 -4.86
C THR A 504 4.90 -34.34 -6.38
N ASP A 505 5.72 -33.52 -7.03
CA ASP A 505 5.92 -33.60 -8.49
C ASP A 505 6.50 -34.96 -8.91
N ARG A 506 7.41 -35.52 -8.11
CA ARG A 506 7.97 -36.86 -8.33
C ARG A 506 6.96 -37.98 -8.07
N ALA A 507 5.99 -37.77 -7.19
CA ALA A 507 4.92 -38.73 -6.93
C ALA A 507 3.88 -38.69 -8.05
N GLU A 508 3.50 -37.49 -8.51
CA GLU A 508 2.55 -37.27 -9.60
C GLU A 508 3.05 -37.88 -10.92
N LYS A 509 4.30 -37.60 -11.30
CA LYS A 509 4.94 -38.22 -12.48
C LYS A 509 5.04 -39.74 -12.39
N ARG A 510 5.05 -40.33 -11.18
CA ARG A 510 5.00 -41.79 -11.03
C ARG A 510 3.57 -42.30 -11.16
N ALA A 511 2.59 -41.61 -10.59
CA ALA A 511 1.18 -41.96 -10.74
C ALA A 511 0.76 -41.97 -12.21
N GLU A 512 1.12 -40.94 -12.97
CA GLU A 512 0.84 -40.85 -14.42
C GLU A 512 1.41 -42.05 -15.20
N ARG A 513 2.64 -42.47 -14.88
CA ARG A 513 3.25 -43.66 -15.52
C ARG A 513 2.52 -44.94 -15.18
N VAL A 514 2.13 -45.10 -13.92
CA VAL A 514 1.38 -46.28 -13.47
C VAL A 514 -0.01 -46.33 -14.09
N GLU A 515 -0.68 -45.18 -14.24
CA GLU A 515 -1.97 -45.10 -14.95
C GLU A 515 -1.84 -45.49 -16.42
N HIS A 516 -0.85 -44.94 -17.13
CA HIS A 516 -0.56 -45.31 -18.51
C HIS A 516 -0.24 -46.80 -18.67
N ASP A 517 0.57 -47.38 -17.78
CA ASP A 517 0.89 -48.79 -17.81
C ASP A 517 -0.32 -49.68 -17.51
N ASN A 518 -1.21 -49.26 -16.60
CA ASN A 518 -2.47 -49.96 -16.34
C ASN A 518 -3.41 -49.94 -17.54
N GLU A 519 -3.54 -48.80 -18.24
CA GLU A 519 -4.34 -48.72 -19.47
C GLU A 519 -3.79 -49.66 -20.56
N SER A 520 -2.47 -49.69 -20.74
CA SER A 520 -1.81 -50.58 -21.68
C SER A 520 -2.04 -52.05 -21.34
N LEU A 521 -1.94 -52.41 -20.06
CA LEU A 521 -2.20 -53.77 -19.59
C LEU A 521 -3.66 -54.18 -19.73
N LEU A 522 -4.61 -53.26 -19.53
CA LEU A 522 -6.03 -53.53 -19.75
C LEU A 522 -6.31 -53.85 -21.22
N ARG A 523 -5.78 -53.06 -22.16
CA ARG A 523 -5.91 -53.33 -23.61
C ARG A 523 -5.30 -54.67 -24.00
N ALA A 524 -4.11 -54.99 -23.50
CA ALA A 524 -3.47 -56.28 -23.77
C ALA A 524 -4.27 -57.47 -23.22
N ASN A 525 -4.92 -57.29 -22.06
CA ASN A 525 -5.76 -58.33 -21.45
C ASN A 525 -7.05 -58.55 -22.25
N GLU A 526 -7.65 -57.50 -22.81
CA GLU A 526 -8.79 -57.60 -23.74
C GLU A 526 -8.41 -58.34 -25.03
N GLU A 527 -7.26 -58.03 -25.61
CA GLU A 527 -6.76 -58.70 -26.83
C GLU A 527 -6.49 -60.20 -26.58
N LEU A 528 -5.85 -60.53 -25.45
CA LEU A 528 -5.59 -61.93 -25.07
C LEU A 528 -6.88 -62.70 -24.81
N LYS A 529 -7.89 -62.08 -24.18
CA LYS A 529 -9.22 -62.71 -24.01
C LYS A 529 -9.86 -63.04 -25.35
N SER A 530 -9.82 -62.09 -26.30
CA SER A 530 -10.34 -62.32 -27.66
C SER A 530 -9.64 -63.49 -28.35
N ARG A 531 -8.31 -63.57 -28.27
CA ARG A 531 -7.51 -64.70 -28.81
C ARG A 531 -7.86 -66.03 -28.17
N VAL A 532 -8.05 -66.05 -26.85
CA VAL A 532 -8.47 -67.27 -26.13
C VAL A 532 -9.85 -67.72 -26.60
N ASP A 533 -10.77 -66.80 -26.83
CA ASP A 533 -12.12 -67.13 -27.32
C ASP A 533 -12.12 -67.60 -28.77
N GLU A 534 -11.25 -67.05 -29.63
CA GLU A 534 -11.02 -67.55 -30.99
C GLU A 534 -10.42 -68.97 -30.98
N LEU A 535 -9.39 -69.21 -30.16
CA LEU A 535 -8.77 -70.54 -30.05
C LEU A 535 -9.73 -71.58 -29.48
N LYS A 536 -10.59 -71.21 -28.53
CA LYS A 536 -11.65 -72.11 -28.02
C LYS A 536 -12.65 -72.49 -29.10
N LYS A 537 -13.06 -71.53 -29.95
CA LYS A 537 -13.96 -71.81 -31.08
C LYS A 537 -13.32 -72.75 -32.11
N LEU A 538 -12.03 -72.56 -32.40
CA LEU A 538 -11.29 -73.46 -33.30
C LEU A 538 -11.16 -74.88 -32.73
N LEU A 539 -10.95 -75.00 -31.41
CA LEU A 539 -10.84 -76.28 -30.72
C LEU A 539 -12.18 -77.06 -30.68
N GLU A 540 -13.32 -76.37 -30.73
CA GLU A 540 -14.64 -77.01 -30.83
C GLU A 540 -14.95 -77.55 -32.24
N THR A 541 -14.24 -77.09 -33.28
CA THR A 541 -14.55 -77.40 -34.68
C THR A 541 -13.69 -78.49 -35.34
N GLU A 542 -12.52 -78.86 -34.79
CA GLU A 542 -11.59 -79.80 -35.45
C GLU A 542 -11.10 -80.93 -34.52
N SER A 543 -11.16 -82.18 -35.01
CA SER A 543 -10.56 -83.36 -34.38
C SER A 543 -9.13 -83.52 -34.91
N PRO A 544 -8.08 -83.53 -34.06
CA PRO A 544 -6.74 -83.20 -34.51
C PRO A 544 -5.96 -84.39 -35.08
N GLY A 545 -5.26 -84.14 -36.18
CA GLY A 545 -4.23 -85.00 -36.76
C GLY A 545 -2.87 -84.78 -36.09
N ALA A 546 -1.98 -85.77 -36.16
CA ALA A 546 -0.72 -85.82 -35.40
C ALA A 546 0.26 -84.63 -35.59
N SER A 547 0.10 -83.81 -36.64
CA SER A 547 0.89 -82.57 -36.85
C SER A 547 0.40 -81.41 -35.99
N GLU A 548 -0.90 -81.31 -35.74
CA GLU A 548 -1.47 -80.29 -34.86
C GLU A 548 -1.11 -80.55 -33.39
N ILE A 549 -1.02 -81.81 -32.99
CA ILE A 549 -0.59 -82.21 -31.64
C ILE A 549 0.83 -81.72 -31.34
N ALA A 550 1.73 -81.68 -32.34
CA ALA A 550 3.07 -81.12 -32.16
C ALA A 550 3.05 -79.60 -32.00
N SER A 551 2.29 -78.89 -32.83
CA SER A 551 2.12 -77.43 -32.70
C SER A 551 1.41 -77.02 -31.39
N LEU A 552 0.48 -77.85 -30.93
CA LEU A 552 -0.23 -77.66 -29.66
C LEU A 552 0.70 -77.90 -28.46
N LYS A 553 1.65 -78.83 -28.55
CA LYS A 553 2.70 -79.00 -27.53
C LYS A 553 3.64 -77.80 -27.49
N ASP A 554 4.04 -77.26 -28.63
CA ASP A 554 4.87 -76.05 -28.67
C ASP A 554 4.11 -74.84 -28.13
N ALA A 555 2.83 -74.69 -28.49
CA ALA A 555 1.94 -73.67 -27.93
C ALA A 555 1.73 -73.83 -26.41
N LEU A 556 1.62 -75.07 -25.91
CA LEU A 556 1.54 -75.37 -24.48
C LEU A 556 2.81 -74.91 -23.76
N THR A 557 4.00 -75.20 -24.30
CA THR A 557 5.26 -74.77 -23.67
C THR A 557 5.43 -73.24 -23.67
N MET A 558 4.94 -72.56 -24.72
CA MET A 558 4.94 -71.10 -24.78
C MET A 558 3.93 -70.50 -23.79
N ALA A 559 2.74 -71.11 -23.66
CA ALA A 559 1.75 -70.71 -22.67
C ALA A 559 2.24 -70.95 -21.24
N GLU A 560 2.94 -72.06 -20.96
CA GLU A 560 3.54 -72.33 -19.64
C GLU A 560 4.63 -71.31 -19.28
N LYS A 561 5.47 -70.92 -20.24
CA LYS A 561 6.45 -69.84 -20.05
C LYS A 561 5.77 -68.50 -19.77
N GLU A 562 4.69 -68.19 -20.47
CA GLU A 562 3.93 -66.96 -20.26
C GLU A 562 3.20 -66.96 -18.92
N VAL A 563 2.62 -68.10 -18.51
CA VAL A 563 2.04 -68.28 -17.16
C VAL A 563 3.12 -68.10 -16.09
N SER A 564 4.33 -68.62 -16.29
CA SER A 564 5.44 -68.42 -15.36
C SER A 564 5.85 -66.94 -15.28
N ARG A 565 5.91 -66.24 -16.42
CA ARG A 565 6.22 -64.81 -16.49
C ARG A 565 5.16 -63.96 -15.78
N LEU A 566 3.89 -64.27 -16.00
CA LEU A 566 2.77 -63.57 -15.37
C LEU A 566 2.70 -63.84 -13.87
N LYS A 567 3.03 -65.06 -13.41
CA LYS A 567 3.16 -65.38 -11.99
C LYS A 567 4.27 -64.57 -11.31
N ALA A 568 5.43 -64.43 -11.95
CA ALA A 568 6.50 -63.58 -11.44
C ALA A 568 6.06 -62.11 -11.34
N LYS A 569 5.38 -61.60 -12.38
CA LYS A 569 4.83 -60.23 -12.37
C LYS A 569 3.75 -60.02 -11.30
N LEU A 570 2.92 -61.03 -11.04
CA LEU A 570 1.92 -61.01 -9.97
C LEU A 570 2.60 -60.97 -8.59
N GLU A 571 3.68 -61.72 -8.41
CA GLU A 571 4.45 -61.73 -7.16
C GLU A 571 5.15 -60.39 -6.91
N ASP A 572 5.73 -59.78 -7.94
CA ASP A 572 6.34 -58.45 -7.84
C ASP A 572 5.29 -57.38 -7.53
N SER A 573 4.12 -57.44 -8.20
CA SER A 573 3.00 -56.56 -7.88
C SER A 573 2.44 -56.77 -6.46
N ALA A 574 2.48 -58.01 -5.94
CA ALA A 574 2.11 -58.28 -4.55
C ALA A 574 3.09 -57.64 -3.56
N LYS A 575 4.40 -57.70 -3.84
CA LYS A 575 5.45 -57.04 -3.04
C LYS A 575 5.30 -55.52 -3.06
N ASP A 576 4.99 -54.93 -4.21
CA ASP A 576 4.75 -53.49 -4.33
C ASP A 576 3.50 -53.04 -3.55
N ASN A 577 2.44 -53.85 -3.56
CA ASN A 577 1.24 -53.59 -2.75
C ASN A 577 1.52 -53.69 -1.25
N GLU A 578 2.36 -54.64 -0.83
CA GLU A 578 2.78 -54.77 0.57
C GLU A 578 3.64 -53.58 1.00
N TYR A 579 4.55 -53.11 0.14
CA TYR A 579 5.32 -51.88 0.36
C TYR A 579 4.40 -50.65 0.46
N ALA A 580 3.40 -50.52 -0.42
CA ALA A 580 2.44 -49.42 -0.37
C ALA A 580 1.61 -49.43 0.93
N ARG A 581 1.22 -50.61 1.42
CA ARG A 581 0.53 -50.76 2.71
C ARG A 581 1.42 -50.34 3.88
N ASP A 582 2.69 -50.74 3.90
CA ASP A 582 3.64 -50.34 4.94
C ASP A 582 3.88 -48.81 4.94
N GLN A 583 4.02 -48.21 3.76
CA GLN A 583 4.13 -46.74 3.63
C GLN A 583 2.88 -46.02 4.11
N TYR A 584 1.68 -46.52 3.76
CA TYR A 584 0.43 -45.93 4.23
C TYR A 584 0.29 -46.05 5.74
N GLN A 585 0.68 -47.19 6.32
CA GLN A 585 0.64 -47.40 7.77
C GLN A 585 1.61 -46.46 8.50
N LYS A 586 2.83 -46.27 7.97
CA LYS A 586 3.82 -45.31 8.50
C LYS A 586 3.35 -43.86 8.36
N ALA A 587 2.74 -43.50 7.24
CA ALA A 587 2.18 -42.17 7.05
C ALA A 587 1.01 -41.93 8.03
N SER A 588 0.16 -42.94 8.23
CA SER A 588 -0.96 -42.87 9.17
C SER A 588 -0.49 -42.75 10.62
N SER A 589 0.56 -43.46 11.03
CA SER A 589 1.12 -43.32 12.39
C SER A 589 1.75 -41.93 12.58
N THR A 590 2.48 -41.44 11.58
CA THR A 590 3.10 -40.11 11.61
C THR A 590 2.04 -39.00 11.66
N ALA A 591 0.94 -39.14 10.93
CA ALA A 591 -0.18 -38.20 10.97
C ALA A 591 -0.89 -38.21 12.34
N ALA A 592 -1.04 -39.38 12.96
CA ALA A 592 -1.57 -39.48 14.32
C ALA A 592 -0.66 -38.79 15.35
N ASP A 593 0.66 -38.97 15.24
CA ASP A 593 1.64 -38.29 16.10
C ASP A 593 1.62 -36.77 15.90
N ALA A 594 1.53 -36.31 14.65
CA ALA A 594 1.37 -34.90 14.32
C ALA A 594 0.07 -34.31 14.89
N GLN A 595 -1.04 -35.06 14.84
CA GLN A 595 -2.30 -34.62 15.43
C GLN A 595 -2.20 -34.51 16.97
N ASN A 596 -1.48 -35.43 17.61
CA ASN A 596 -1.24 -35.38 19.04
C ASN A 596 -0.41 -34.15 19.44
N THR A 597 0.62 -33.79 18.66
CA THR A 597 1.41 -32.58 18.93
C THR A 597 0.61 -31.30 18.70
N VAL A 598 -0.22 -31.24 17.67
CA VAL A 598 -1.15 -30.12 17.44
C VAL A 598 -2.09 -29.93 18.63
N ASN A 599 -2.67 -31.02 19.14
CA ASN A 599 -3.57 -30.96 20.29
C ASN A 599 -2.84 -30.50 21.57
N GLU A 600 -1.60 -30.96 21.80
CA GLU A 600 -0.80 -30.51 22.94
C GLU A 600 -0.41 -29.03 22.84
N LEU A 601 0.00 -28.57 21.65
CA LEU A 601 0.31 -27.16 21.41
C LEU A 601 -0.93 -26.27 21.59
N GLN A 602 -2.11 -26.72 21.15
CA GLN A 602 -3.37 -26.02 21.40
C GLN A 602 -3.66 -25.91 22.90
N ARG A 603 -3.45 -26.99 23.67
CA ARG A 603 -3.61 -26.99 25.13
C ARG A 603 -2.66 -26.00 25.80
N GLN A 604 -1.40 -25.93 25.35
CA GLN A 604 -0.42 -24.97 25.87
C GLN A 604 -0.80 -23.53 25.54
N ILE A 605 -1.32 -23.26 24.34
CA ILE A 605 -1.83 -21.93 23.97
C ILE A 605 -3.00 -21.53 24.88
N GLU A 606 -3.94 -22.44 25.13
CA GLU A 606 -5.08 -22.20 26.03
C GLU A 606 -4.61 -21.88 27.46
N GLU A 607 -3.62 -22.61 27.97
CA GLU A 607 -3.05 -22.39 29.30
C GLU A 607 -2.33 -21.03 29.40
N LEU A 608 -1.54 -20.68 28.38
CA LEU A 608 -0.84 -19.40 28.33
C LEU A 608 -1.81 -18.22 28.22
N LYS A 609 -2.88 -18.35 27.43
CA LYS A 609 -3.97 -17.35 27.39
C LYS A 609 -4.60 -17.17 28.76
N ARG A 610 -4.94 -18.27 29.45
CA ARG A 610 -5.53 -18.19 30.80
C ARG A 610 -4.60 -17.51 31.81
N LYS A 611 -3.28 -17.73 31.72
CA LYS A 611 -2.28 -17.05 32.56
C LYS A 611 -2.21 -15.57 32.23
N SER A 612 -2.19 -15.20 30.95
CA SER A 612 -2.18 -13.81 30.49
C SER A 612 -3.43 -13.06 30.93
N ASP A 613 -4.61 -13.65 30.80
CA ASP A 613 -5.88 -13.06 31.27
C ASP A 613 -5.89 -12.89 32.80
N GLY A 614 -5.32 -13.85 33.53
CA GLY A 614 -5.14 -13.77 34.98
C GLY A 614 -4.20 -12.64 35.41
N GLU A 615 -3.12 -12.41 34.68
CA GLU A 615 -2.19 -11.29 34.90
C GLU A 615 -2.81 -9.93 34.55
N ALA A 616 -3.58 -9.87 33.45
CA ALA A 616 -4.33 -8.67 33.08
C ALA A 616 -5.36 -8.28 34.16
N LEU A 617 -6.04 -9.25 34.77
CA LEU A 617 -6.94 -9.01 35.90
C LEU A 617 -6.20 -8.52 37.15
N LYS A 618 -5.00 -9.06 37.44
CA LYS A 618 -4.16 -8.59 38.56
C LYS A 618 -3.71 -7.14 38.36
N LEU A 619 -3.24 -6.80 37.16
CA LEU A 619 -2.85 -5.43 36.81
C LEU A 619 -4.03 -4.46 36.93
N ARG A 620 -5.21 -4.86 36.45
CA ARG A 620 -6.42 -4.06 36.59
C ARG A 620 -6.83 -3.83 38.05
N ASN A 621 -6.70 -4.86 38.90
CA ASN A 621 -6.98 -4.73 40.33
C ASN A 621 -5.98 -3.82 41.04
N LEU A 622 -4.69 -3.90 40.69
CA LEU A 622 -3.66 -2.99 41.20
C LEU A 622 -3.94 -1.54 40.80
N GLN A 623 -4.29 -1.31 39.53
CA GLN A 623 -4.66 0.01 39.05
C GLN A 623 -5.87 0.58 39.79
N PHE A 624 -6.91 -0.23 40.04
CA PHE A 624 -8.05 0.23 40.83
C PHE A 624 -7.70 0.51 42.29
N ALA A 625 -6.78 -0.24 42.89
CA ALA A 625 -6.31 0.02 44.25
C ALA A 625 -5.53 1.35 44.31
N GLU A 626 -4.67 1.61 43.33
CA GLU A 626 -3.90 2.84 43.22
C GLU A 626 -4.81 4.06 42.96
N GLU A 627 -5.78 3.95 42.05
CA GLU A 627 -6.79 4.98 41.83
C GLU A 627 -7.63 5.26 43.08
N ARG A 628 -7.96 4.23 43.87
CA ARG A 628 -8.68 4.39 45.13
C ARG A 628 -7.83 5.15 46.15
N SER A 629 -6.55 4.78 46.29
CA SER A 629 -5.61 5.48 47.18
C SER A 629 -5.45 6.95 46.80
N ALA A 630 -5.28 7.25 45.52
CA ALA A 630 -5.16 8.63 45.03
C ALA A 630 -6.44 9.46 45.29
N ARG A 631 -7.63 8.84 45.15
CA ARG A 631 -8.90 9.49 45.50
C ARG A 631 -9.03 9.74 47.00
N GLU A 632 -8.61 8.79 47.85
CA GLU A 632 -8.62 8.96 49.31
C GLU A 632 -7.69 10.09 49.76
N GLU A 633 -6.51 10.22 49.16
CA GLU A 633 -5.60 11.35 49.42
C GLU A 633 -6.19 12.70 48.98
N TYR A 634 -6.85 12.74 47.82
CA TYR A 634 -7.53 13.94 47.36
C TYR A 634 -8.68 14.34 48.29
N ILE A 635 -9.50 13.37 48.73
CA ILE A 635 -10.57 13.60 49.72
C ILE A 635 -9.97 14.19 50.99
N ARG A 636 -8.89 13.60 51.52
CA ARG A 636 -8.21 14.10 52.72
C ARG A 636 -7.72 15.55 52.53
N LYS A 637 -7.19 15.89 51.35
CA LYS A 637 -6.75 17.25 51.04
C LYS A 637 -7.92 18.24 51.02
N VAL A 638 -9.04 17.85 50.41
CA VAL A 638 -10.27 18.67 50.37
C VAL A 638 -10.86 18.84 51.77
N GLU A 639 -10.88 17.78 52.59
CA GLU A 639 -11.32 17.85 53.99
C GLU A 639 -10.46 18.80 54.82
N LEU A 640 -9.13 18.80 54.64
CA LEU A 640 -8.23 19.75 55.28
C LEU A 640 -8.49 21.20 54.82
N GLN A 641 -8.76 21.40 53.53
CA GLN A 641 -9.10 22.72 53.00
C GLN A 641 -10.45 23.22 53.55
N LEU A 642 -11.45 22.35 53.64
CA LEU A 642 -12.73 22.66 54.26
C LEU A 642 -12.56 23.02 55.73
N SER A 643 -11.80 22.23 56.49
CA SER A 643 -11.53 22.52 57.90
C SER A 643 -10.83 23.87 58.10
N SER A 644 -9.86 24.21 57.24
CA SER A 644 -9.18 25.51 57.27
C SER A 644 -10.14 26.67 56.94
N LEU A 645 -10.99 26.50 55.92
CA LEU A 645 -12.00 27.51 55.57
C LEU A 645 -13.07 27.68 56.65
N GLU A 646 -13.50 26.59 57.28
CA GLU A 646 -14.42 26.61 58.43
C GLU A 646 -13.80 27.36 59.62
N GLU A 647 -12.51 27.16 59.89
CA GLU A 647 -11.80 27.90 60.94
C GLU A 647 -11.65 29.39 60.61
N GLN A 648 -11.39 29.74 59.34
CA GLN A 648 -11.35 31.13 58.87
C GLN A 648 -12.71 31.81 58.99
N LEU A 649 -13.80 31.11 58.60
CA LEU A 649 -15.17 31.59 58.79
C LEU A 649 -15.46 31.81 60.27
N ARG A 650 -15.07 30.87 61.15
CA ARG A 650 -15.26 31.01 62.60
C ARG A 650 -14.56 32.25 63.15
N ARG A 651 -13.31 32.50 62.72
CA ARG A 651 -12.54 33.70 63.11
C ARG A 651 -13.21 34.99 62.62
N GLN A 652 -13.69 35.02 61.38
CA GLN A 652 -14.41 36.18 60.83
C GLN A 652 -15.76 36.42 61.53
N GLU A 653 -16.47 35.36 61.92
CA GLU A 653 -17.71 35.48 62.70
C GLU A 653 -17.45 36.00 64.11
N GLU A 654 -16.37 35.57 64.76
CA GLU A 654 -15.93 36.10 66.05
C GLU A 654 -15.52 37.59 65.94
N GLU A 655 -14.83 37.99 64.87
CA GLU A 655 -14.46 39.38 64.58
C GLU A 655 -15.69 40.27 64.29
N ASN A 656 -16.65 39.76 63.52
CA ASN A 656 -17.92 40.44 63.24
C ASN A 656 -18.82 40.60 64.47
N LYS A 657 -18.74 39.67 65.43
CA LYS A 657 -19.39 39.83 66.76
C LYS A 657 -18.72 40.93 67.58
N GLY A 658 -17.39 41.10 67.46
CA GLY A 658 -16.64 42.18 68.08
C GLY A 658 -16.96 43.58 67.51
N THR A 659 -17.15 43.71 66.20
CA THR A 659 -17.44 44.99 65.53
C THR A 659 -18.90 45.44 65.69
N ARG A 660 -19.86 44.50 65.77
CA ARG A 660 -21.27 44.81 66.09
C ARG A 660 -21.50 45.30 67.53
N GLY A 661 -20.53 45.11 68.44
CA GLY A 661 -20.59 45.63 69.80
C GLY A 661 -20.32 47.13 69.95
N ARG A 662 -19.86 47.84 68.91
CA ARG A 662 -19.38 49.24 69.02
C ARG A 662 -20.14 50.28 68.18
N HIS A 663 -21.23 49.89 67.53
CA HIS A 663 -22.11 50.80 66.79
C HIS A 663 -23.57 50.64 67.20
N THR A 664 -23.85 51.02 68.45
CA THR A 664 -25.19 51.47 68.84
C THR A 664 -25.03 52.83 69.53
N SER A 665 -25.44 53.90 68.85
CA SER A 665 -25.89 55.18 69.43
C SER A 665 -25.85 56.31 68.38
N ARG A 666 -27.04 56.83 68.06
CA ARG A 666 -27.36 58.23 67.70
C ARG A 666 -26.85 58.79 66.35
N ASN A 667 -27.74 58.90 65.35
CA ASN A 667 -28.41 60.18 65.02
C ASN A 667 -29.24 60.12 63.72
N SER A 668 -30.57 60.23 63.88
CA SER A 668 -31.50 61.19 63.27
C SER A 668 -31.24 61.82 61.87
N SER A 669 -32.27 61.67 61.03
CA SER A 669 -32.94 62.66 60.14
C SER A 669 -32.66 62.72 58.62
N ASN A 670 -33.78 62.54 57.89
CA ASN A 670 -34.24 63.19 56.64
C ASN A 670 -33.29 63.35 55.42
N ASN A 671 -33.67 62.76 54.26
CA ASN A 671 -34.25 63.56 53.17
C ASN A 671 -34.96 62.79 52.05
N ARG A 672 -35.83 63.55 51.36
CA ARG A 672 -36.88 63.18 50.39
C ARG A 672 -36.41 62.88 48.95
N ARG A 673 -37.17 61.99 48.29
CA ARG A 673 -37.62 61.91 46.88
C ARG A 673 -36.93 62.72 45.75
N LYS A 674 -36.75 62.04 44.61
CA LYS A 674 -37.16 62.30 43.18
C LYS A 674 -36.08 61.66 42.26
N GLN A 675 -36.28 61.07 41.10
CA GLN A 675 -37.37 60.90 40.12
C GLN A 675 -36.90 59.79 39.14
N SER A 676 -37.81 58.96 38.62
CA SER A 676 -37.58 58.07 37.45
C SER A 676 -37.81 58.83 36.12
N PRO A 677 -37.41 58.30 34.95
CA PRO A 677 -38.30 57.40 34.16
C PRO A 677 -37.53 56.26 33.43
N ALA A 678 -37.99 55.01 33.47
CA ALA A 678 -39.07 54.39 32.69
C ALA A 678 -38.74 54.10 31.21
N ASN A 679 -38.65 52.81 30.88
CA ASN A 679 -39.17 52.11 29.70
C ASN A 679 -38.50 50.71 29.66
N GLY A 680 -39.17 49.58 29.51
CA GLY A 680 -40.58 49.31 29.26
C GLY A 680 -40.68 47.94 28.59
N HIS A 681 -41.57 47.10 29.11
CA HIS A 681 -42.41 46.13 28.39
C HIS A 681 -41.74 44.85 27.83
N THR A 682 -42.31 43.65 27.94
CA THR A 682 -43.53 43.16 28.62
C THR A 682 -43.49 41.63 28.68
N ASN A 683 -44.13 41.13 29.72
CA ASN A 683 -44.58 39.76 29.96
C ASN A 683 -45.51 39.20 28.85
N HIS A 684 -45.64 37.86 28.79
CA HIS A 684 -46.90 37.14 29.06
C HIS A 684 -46.59 35.62 29.06
N ALA A 685 -46.72 34.90 30.19
CA ALA A 685 -47.93 34.33 30.81
C ALA A 685 -48.11 32.83 30.44
N LYS A 686 -47.98 31.90 31.41
CA LYS A 686 -49.07 31.13 32.09
C LYS A 686 -49.91 30.30 31.07
N PHE A 687 -50.15 28.99 31.22
CA PHE A 687 -50.80 28.31 32.36
C PHE A 687 -51.05 26.80 32.07
N ARG A 688 -51.21 25.98 33.14
CA ARG A 688 -51.90 24.66 33.30
C ARG A 688 -51.34 23.41 32.57
N MET A 689 -51.02 22.28 33.22
CA MET A 689 -51.73 21.31 34.13
C MET A 689 -52.49 20.17 33.43
N THR A 690 -52.30 18.97 34.02
CA THR A 690 -53.09 17.73 33.99
C THR A 690 -53.00 16.76 32.80
N GLY A 691 -52.82 15.46 33.11
CA GLY A 691 -53.40 14.35 32.34
C GLY A 691 -52.53 13.11 32.17
N SER A 692 -52.78 12.08 32.98
CA SER A 692 -52.31 10.68 32.89
C SER A 692 -52.65 9.95 31.58
N ASN A 693 -51.88 8.94 31.13
CA ASN A 693 -52.11 7.50 31.43
C ASN A 693 -51.20 6.54 30.60
N SER A 694 -50.64 5.55 31.31
CA SER A 694 -50.43 4.10 31.01
C SER A 694 -49.77 3.52 29.72
N ASN A 695 -48.80 2.61 30.00
CA ASN A 695 -48.30 1.42 29.27
C ASN A 695 -47.57 1.61 27.91
N SER A 696 -46.48 0.93 27.56
CA SER A 696 -45.92 -0.38 27.97
C SER A 696 -44.41 -0.50 27.71
N GLN A 697 -43.72 -1.32 28.54
CA GLN A 697 -42.46 -2.07 28.35
C GLN A 697 -41.48 -1.69 27.22
N ALA A 698 -40.21 -1.41 27.58
CA ALA A 698 -39.06 -2.32 27.33
C ALA A 698 -37.69 -1.65 27.63
N ASN A 699 -36.90 -2.33 28.45
CA ASN A 699 -35.43 -2.41 28.52
C ASN A 699 -34.53 -1.26 28.01
N GLY A 700 -33.65 -0.83 28.91
CA GLY A 700 -32.21 -1.06 28.66
C GLY A 700 -31.32 0.16 28.37
N SER A 701 -30.79 0.72 29.45
CA SER A 701 -29.38 1.16 29.60
C SER A 701 -28.80 2.20 28.64
N SER A 702 -28.77 3.42 29.18
CA SER A 702 -27.89 4.56 28.92
C SER A 702 -26.43 4.26 28.54
N GLY A 703 -25.95 4.92 27.49
CA GLY A 703 -24.53 5.13 27.18
C GLY A 703 -24.26 6.61 26.93
N THR A 704 -23.96 7.37 27.99
CA THR A 704 -23.51 8.76 27.91
C THR A 704 -21.99 8.83 28.11
N LYS A 705 -21.31 9.32 27.08
CA LYS A 705 -19.88 9.65 27.04
C LYS A 705 -19.55 10.80 28.02
N PRO A 706 -18.33 10.85 28.54
CA PRO A 706 -17.66 12.14 28.75
C PRO A 706 -16.33 12.23 27.96
N ALA A 707 -16.04 13.47 27.56
CA ALA A 707 -14.88 13.91 26.78
C ALA A 707 -13.57 13.94 27.60
N PRO A 708 -12.38 14.08 26.98
CA PRO A 708 -11.10 13.88 27.64
C PRO A 708 -10.40 15.21 27.99
N HIS A 709 -9.78 15.27 29.18
CA HIS A 709 -8.72 16.23 29.52
C HIS A 709 -7.64 15.56 30.40
N PRO A 710 -6.43 16.15 30.51
CA PRO A 710 -5.16 15.42 30.38
C PRO A 710 -4.35 15.35 31.68
N LEU A 711 -3.59 14.27 31.87
CA LEU A 711 -2.47 14.15 32.82
C LEU A 711 -1.42 13.26 32.12
N GLN A 712 -0.24 13.76 31.77
CA GLN A 712 0.94 14.05 32.59
C GLN A 712 1.45 12.87 33.40
N ASN A 713 2.73 12.58 33.14
CA ASN A 713 3.55 11.48 33.63
C ASN A 713 3.55 11.37 35.15
N VAL A 714 3.45 10.13 35.64
CA VAL A 714 4.04 9.73 36.92
C VAL A 714 5.11 8.69 36.62
N VAL A 715 6.35 9.13 36.81
CA VAL A 715 7.54 8.30 36.93
C VAL A 715 7.41 7.55 38.25
N SER A 716 7.32 6.23 38.20
CA SER A 716 7.41 5.35 39.36
C SER A 716 8.87 5.04 39.64
N SER A 717 9.30 5.41 40.84
CA SER A 717 10.44 4.83 41.52
C SER A 717 10.21 3.35 41.79
N GLN A 718 10.95 2.47 41.09
CA GLN A 718 11.88 1.46 41.62
C GLN A 718 12.43 0.58 40.50
#